data_AF-A0A2H0P1L7-F1
#
_entry.id   AF-A0A2H0P1L7-F1
#
_cell.length_a   1.000
_cell.length_b   1.000
_cell.length_c   1.000
_cell.angle_alpha   90.00
_cell.angle_beta   90.00
_cell.angle_gamma   90.00
#
_symmetry.space_group_name_H-M   'P 1'
#
loop_
_entity.id
_entity.type
_entity.pdbx_description
1 polymer ?
#
loop_
_entity_poly.entity_id
_entity_poly.type
_entity_poly.pdbx_seq_one_letter_code
_entity_poly.pdbx_strand_id
1 'polypeptide(L)'
;MKNMKLFRFVALTALITACYPRVVMAAYEDVGVGARVSGLGQSYTGVADDVYSVYYNPAGLATLDRPELATTYSKLLLGLSDGSNPSNSFIAYAHPVAGGRRGTFGAAWNYFTVGSLYRESQLLASYGHSLFARTQPDKYYFGTTVKYLNRSVGGTPEAASAITNTGFAAGPDPVLQGASKGNLDADLGLLWRVKRRWTVGLMIQHLMEPNIGFSETDKLGRNIKIGGAYKTPFSTLSSDVRFQSAPDGSTDKIFAVAAEKWLPTLLHGSFGVRGALATGSRDYRQMAFGLSYKISRMQFDYGFSLPIGGLTSTSGSHRLGLTLRFGRAKQAEASFGEAILENLRDLAAVGTPDFRYQLEDLALYKRTAIDEFLRQAKLDATGGRYTDSADKLSQALSLKPKDPRLQQSLDRMSAVAGVFPVVKDYQTDAAQAAIYEGALDFVAGDAKASLRKLAYAESLNPTDERIERLAKVVEAKSGVTREGPSVPADGGKAPTMGVEKVVGGTMALMEVALRERDFARVLTLADQVLQLDPSNALAYKRLGAAHYALKHNVEALNALRSAYKLETDSDSRKQIKGYIDALQSLIERGKKQSAPAKPAEVKSSGLSPVEIERLYEAGVDQYAKGNLSEAAKTFRRILESEPNNSSARRALDRVQSEIIQGGDNR
;
A
#
# COMPACT_ATOMS: atom_id res chain seq x y z
N MET A 1 -68.63 -38.30 -17.22
CA MET A 1 -68.65 -37.80 -15.82
C MET A 1 -67.65 -38.54 -14.92
N LYS A 2 -66.34 -38.49 -15.19
CA LYS A 2 -65.30 -39.06 -14.30
C LYS A 2 -64.14 -38.12 -13.92
N ASN A 3 -64.04 -36.92 -14.51
CA ASN A 3 -62.88 -36.04 -14.30
C ASN A 3 -63.16 -34.78 -13.45
N MET A 4 -64.34 -34.66 -12.82
CA MET A 4 -64.74 -33.43 -12.12
C MET A 4 -64.57 -33.49 -10.59
N LYS A 5 -64.31 -34.68 -10.02
CA LYS A 5 -64.07 -34.86 -8.57
C LYS A 5 -62.60 -34.67 -8.17
N LEU A 6 -61.65 -34.97 -9.06
CA LEU A 6 -60.21 -34.80 -8.77
C LEU A 6 -59.79 -33.32 -8.75
N PHE A 7 -60.42 -32.47 -9.58
CA PHE A 7 -60.10 -31.04 -9.66
C PHE A 7 -60.55 -30.24 -8.43
N ARG A 8 -61.64 -30.67 -7.77
CA ARG A 8 -62.13 -30.04 -6.53
C ARG A 8 -61.31 -30.42 -5.30
N PHE A 9 -60.70 -31.60 -5.28
CA PHE A 9 -59.85 -32.03 -4.16
C PHE A 9 -58.47 -31.37 -4.21
N VAL A 10 -57.89 -31.22 -5.40
CA VAL A 10 -56.59 -30.52 -5.60
C VAL A 10 -56.71 -29.03 -5.30
N ALA A 11 -57.83 -28.39 -5.66
CA ALA A 11 -58.09 -26.98 -5.34
C ALA A 11 -58.28 -26.72 -3.83
N LEU A 12 -58.83 -27.67 -3.07
CA LEU A 12 -59.04 -27.54 -1.62
C LEU A 12 -57.73 -27.77 -0.84
N THR A 13 -56.86 -28.67 -1.28
CA THR A 13 -55.50 -28.80 -0.72
C THR A 13 -54.60 -27.60 -1.06
N ALA A 14 -54.76 -26.98 -2.24
CA ALA A 14 -54.00 -25.78 -2.61
C ALA A 14 -54.45 -24.52 -1.85
N LEU A 15 -55.71 -24.47 -1.37
CA LEU A 15 -56.21 -23.35 -0.58
C LEU A 15 -55.82 -23.43 0.90
N ILE A 16 -55.53 -24.64 1.44
CA ILE A 16 -55.12 -24.84 2.84
C ILE A 16 -53.61 -24.67 3.03
N THR A 17 -52.77 -24.88 2.01
CA THR A 17 -51.33 -24.52 2.06
C THR A 17 -51.03 -23.04 1.89
N ALA A 18 -52.02 -22.20 1.57
CA ALA A 18 -51.86 -20.75 1.37
C ALA A 18 -52.05 -19.90 2.64
N CYS A 19 -52.29 -20.52 3.81
CA CYS A 19 -52.54 -19.81 5.07
C CYS A 19 -51.68 -20.29 6.26
N TYR A 20 -50.49 -20.84 6.00
CA TYR A 20 -49.47 -20.81 7.05
C TYR A 20 -48.96 -19.38 7.19
N PRO A 21 -49.06 -18.73 8.36
CA PRO A 21 -48.33 -17.50 8.60
C PRO A 21 -46.85 -17.83 8.41
N ARG A 22 -46.27 -17.36 7.30
CA ARG A 22 -44.83 -17.45 7.10
C ARG A 22 -44.22 -16.49 8.12
N VAL A 23 -43.48 -17.04 9.08
CA VAL A 23 -42.72 -16.25 10.03
C VAL A 23 -41.77 -15.38 9.21
N VAL A 24 -41.90 -14.06 9.34
CA VAL A 24 -41.02 -13.10 8.66
C VAL A 24 -39.74 -13.01 9.48
N MET A 25 -38.65 -13.53 8.95
CA MET A 25 -37.35 -13.57 9.62
C MET A 25 -36.43 -12.44 9.11
N ALA A 26 -36.68 -11.20 9.55
CA ALA A 26 -35.88 -10.04 9.12
C ALA A 26 -34.80 -9.73 10.16
N ALA A 27 -33.55 -10.02 9.83
CA ALA A 27 -32.38 -9.64 10.61
C ALA A 27 -31.12 -9.58 9.73
N TYR A 28 -30.24 -8.62 10.02
CA TYR A 28 -29.08 -8.26 9.22
C TYR A 28 -29.41 -7.92 7.76
N GLU A 29 -30.52 -7.21 7.55
CA GLU A 29 -30.89 -6.66 6.25
C GLU A 29 -29.77 -5.74 5.74
N ASP A 30 -29.37 -5.89 4.48
CA ASP A 30 -28.22 -5.15 3.92
C ASP A 30 -28.61 -3.71 3.55
N VAL A 31 -28.64 -2.85 4.57
CA VAL A 31 -28.87 -1.40 4.43
C VAL A 31 -27.66 -0.64 3.90
N GLY A 32 -26.52 -1.32 3.72
CA GLY A 32 -25.25 -0.75 3.28
C GLY A 32 -24.58 0.17 4.29
N VAL A 33 -23.27 0.38 4.10
CA VAL A 33 -22.43 1.28 4.91
C VAL A 33 -21.67 2.25 3.99
N GLY A 34 -21.21 3.38 4.52
CA GLY A 34 -20.45 4.35 3.75
C GLY A 34 -21.30 5.27 2.89
N ALA A 35 -21.08 6.58 3.02
CA ALA A 35 -21.80 7.59 2.25
C ALA A 35 -21.44 7.56 0.74
N ARG A 36 -20.14 7.40 0.40
CA ARG A 36 -19.69 7.21 -1.00
C ARG A 36 -20.36 6.00 -1.64
N VAL A 37 -20.30 4.85 -0.98
CA VAL A 37 -20.83 3.58 -1.50
C VAL A 37 -22.35 3.61 -1.63
N SER A 38 -23.04 4.26 -0.70
CA SER A 38 -24.49 4.45 -0.80
C SER A 38 -24.89 5.34 -1.97
N GLY A 39 -24.10 6.37 -2.29
CA GLY A 39 -24.29 7.16 -3.52
C GLY A 39 -24.04 6.37 -4.81
N LEU A 40 -23.33 5.24 -4.74
CA LEU A 40 -23.21 4.25 -5.82
C LEU A 40 -24.34 3.20 -5.80
N GLY A 41 -25.39 3.39 -5.01
CA GLY A 41 -26.48 2.41 -4.91
C GLY A 41 -26.01 1.04 -4.41
N GLN A 42 -24.92 1.01 -3.64
CA GLN A 42 -24.23 -0.19 -3.19
C GLN A 42 -23.61 -1.04 -4.32
N SER A 43 -23.47 -0.49 -5.53
CA SER A 43 -22.71 -1.09 -6.63
C SER A 43 -21.21 -0.90 -6.40
N TYR A 44 -20.65 -1.74 -5.53
CA TYR A 44 -19.28 -1.59 -5.03
C TYR A 44 -18.48 -2.89 -4.98
N THR A 45 -19.09 -4.06 -5.26
CA THR A 45 -18.40 -5.36 -5.16
C THR A 45 -17.20 -5.45 -6.09
N GLY A 46 -17.30 -4.91 -7.31
CA GLY A 46 -16.21 -4.82 -8.28
C GLY A 46 -15.38 -3.54 -8.18
N VAL A 47 -15.81 -2.56 -7.37
CA VAL A 47 -15.10 -1.28 -7.18
C VAL A 47 -14.13 -1.40 -6.01
N ALA A 48 -14.61 -1.81 -4.81
CA ALA A 48 -13.85 -2.16 -3.61
C ALA A 48 -12.39 -1.69 -3.58
N ASP A 49 -12.20 -0.38 -3.38
CA ASP A 49 -10.93 0.34 -3.50
C ASP A 49 -10.62 1.29 -2.33
N ASP A 50 -11.43 1.26 -1.27
CA ASP A 50 -11.18 1.99 -0.02
C ASP A 50 -11.46 1.09 1.20
N VAL A 51 -11.30 1.65 2.40
CA VAL A 51 -11.53 0.95 3.68
C VAL A 51 -12.94 0.34 3.84
N TYR A 52 -13.97 0.79 3.11
CA TYR A 52 -15.30 0.16 3.16
C TYR A 52 -15.32 -1.25 2.53
N SER A 53 -14.23 -1.63 1.84
CA SER A 53 -14.01 -3.01 1.37
C SER A 53 -14.14 -4.07 2.47
N VAL A 54 -13.86 -3.72 3.75
CA VAL A 54 -14.07 -4.63 4.90
C VAL A 54 -15.50 -5.21 4.93
N TYR A 55 -16.50 -4.40 4.56
CA TYR A 55 -17.92 -4.80 4.53
C TYR A 55 -18.36 -5.34 3.17
N TYR A 56 -17.93 -4.71 2.08
CA TYR A 56 -18.45 -5.00 0.73
C TYR A 56 -17.72 -6.12 -0.01
N ASN A 57 -16.38 -6.13 0.02
CA ASN A 57 -15.56 -7.16 -0.61
C ASN A 57 -14.12 -7.09 -0.04
N PRO A 58 -13.72 -7.99 0.89
CA PRO A 58 -12.43 -7.90 1.57
C PRO A 58 -11.23 -8.08 0.62
N ALA A 59 -11.41 -8.62 -0.59
CA ALA A 59 -10.34 -8.62 -1.60
C ALA A 59 -9.90 -7.21 -1.99
N GLY A 60 -10.77 -6.21 -1.86
CA GLY A 60 -10.46 -4.80 -2.13
C GLY A 60 -9.38 -4.23 -1.21
N LEU A 61 -9.24 -4.78 0.01
CA LEU A 61 -8.20 -4.37 0.96
C LEU A 61 -6.79 -4.56 0.38
N ALA A 62 -6.60 -5.54 -0.49
CA ALA A 62 -5.33 -5.80 -1.16
C ALA A 62 -4.91 -4.69 -2.13
N THR A 63 -5.85 -3.82 -2.53
CA THR A 63 -5.60 -2.68 -3.42
C THR A 63 -5.19 -1.42 -2.67
N LEU A 64 -5.35 -1.40 -1.34
CA LEU A 64 -4.99 -0.26 -0.50
C LEU A 64 -3.47 -0.16 -0.39
N ASP A 65 -2.95 1.05 -0.60
CA ASP A 65 -1.52 1.31 -0.61
C ASP A 65 -1.03 2.06 0.63
N ARG A 66 -1.97 2.54 1.45
CA ARG A 66 -1.72 3.26 2.70
C ARG A 66 -2.82 3.00 3.74
N PRO A 67 -2.58 3.25 5.04
CA PRO A 67 -3.60 3.07 6.05
C PRO A 67 -4.75 4.06 5.90
N GLU A 68 -5.97 3.59 6.15
CA GLU A 68 -7.20 4.38 6.04
C GLU A 68 -8.09 4.15 7.26
N LEU A 69 -8.71 5.21 7.77
CA LEU A 69 -9.77 5.17 8.78
C LEU A 69 -11.01 5.83 8.17
N ALA A 70 -12.16 5.18 8.23
CA ALA A 70 -13.42 5.80 7.87
C ALA A 70 -14.46 5.65 8.97
N THR A 71 -15.33 6.65 9.06
CA THR A 71 -16.53 6.63 9.89
C THR A 71 -17.72 7.08 9.06
N THR A 72 -18.90 6.52 9.33
CA THR A 72 -20.17 6.92 8.72
C THR A 72 -21.28 6.90 9.75
N TYR A 73 -22.12 7.93 9.70
CA TYR A 73 -23.41 7.94 10.38
C TYR A 73 -24.52 8.06 9.34
N SER A 74 -25.56 7.25 9.53
CA SER A 74 -26.65 7.09 8.58
C SER A 74 -27.98 7.25 9.29
N LYS A 75 -28.83 8.13 8.77
CA LYS A 75 -30.24 8.19 9.11
C LYS A 75 -31.05 7.55 7.99
N LEU A 76 -31.69 6.43 8.29
CA LEU A 76 -32.35 5.60 7.28
C LEU A 76 -33.84 5.95 7.25
N LEU A 77 -34.41 5.95 6.03
CA LEU A 77 -35.85 6.11 5.79
C LEU A 77 -36.49 7.23 6.64
N LEU A 78 -35.95 8.44 6.57
CA LEU A 78 -36.46 9.55 7.37
C LEU A 78 -37.94 9.81 7.02
N GLY A 79 -38.77 10.07 8.02
CA GLY A 79 -40.19 10.40 7.82
C GLY A 79 -41.13 9.19 7.72
N LEU A 80 -40.74 8.01 8.22
CA LEU A 80 -41.65 6.88 8.36
C LEU A 80 -42.89 7.24 9.20
N SER A 81 -44.07 6.81 8.74
CA SER A 81 -45.36 7.17 9.34
C SER A 81 -45.65 6.48 10.68
N ASP A 82 -44.96 5.37 10.97
CA ASP A 82 -45.06 4.61 12.23
C ASP A 82 -44.17 5.20 13.35
N GLY A 83 -43.43 6.28 13.07
CA GLY A 83 -42.49 6.88 14.01
C GLY A 83 -41.19 6.11 14.19
N SER A 84 -40.97 5.03 13.41
CA SER A 84 -39.73 4.28 13.41
C SER A 84 -38.56 5.16 13.00
N ASN A 85 -37.44 5.01 13.71
CA ASN A 85 -36.30 5.91 13.56
C ASN A 85 -34.97 5.18 13.29
N PRO A 86 -34.88 4.36 12.23
CA PRO A 86 -33.73 3.51 11.98
C PRO A 86 -32.47 4.34 11.71
N SER A 87 -31.36 3.93 12.31
CA SER A 87 -30.05 4.54 12.09
C SER A 87 -28.95 3.50 12.07
N ASN A 88 -27.86 3.85 11.40
CA ASN A 88 -26.69 3.00 11.29
C ASN A 88 -25.40 3.81 11.52
N SER A 89 -24.49 3.27 12.31
CA SER A 89 -23.16 3.81 12.58
C SER A 89 -22.10 2.81 12.16
N PHE A 90 -21.07 3.28 11.48
CA PHE A 90 -20.00 2.44 10.98
C PHE A 90 -18.64 3.09 11.22
N ILE A 91 -17.66 2.30 11.66
CA ILE A 91 -16.25 2.69 11.72
C ILE A 91 -15.40 1.56 11.17
N ALA A 92 -14.39 1.90 10.38
CA ALA A 92 -13.46 0.92 9.85
C ALA A 92 -12.04 1.48 9.75
N TYR A 93 -11.07 0.62 10.00
CA TYR A 93 -9.66 0.91 9.84
C TYR A 93 -9.00 -0.18 8.99
N ALA A 94 -8.16 0.21 8.04
CA ALA A 94 -7.35 -0.70 7.26
C ALA A 94 -5.87 -0.31 7.31
N HIS A 95 -5.00 -1.30 7.42
CA HIS A 95 -3.56 -1.13 7.52
C HIS A 95 -2.81 -2.07 6.56
N PRO A 96 -2.28 -1.55 5.44
CA PRO A 96 -1.45 -2.32 4.52
C PRO A 96 -0.09 -2.66 5.14
N VAL A 97 0.23 -3.94 5.26
CA VAL A 97 1.49 -4.41 5.87
C VAL A 97 2.62 -4.40 4.83
N ALA A 98 3.76 -3.82 5.20
CA ALA A 98 4.89 -3.61 4.30
C ALA A 98 4.48 -2.89 3.00
N GLY A 99 3.62 -1.87 3.12
CA GLY A 99 3.06 -1.12 1.99
C GLY A 99 2.25 -2.01 1.04
N GLY A 100 1.43 -2.91 1.60
CA GLY A 100 0.56 -3.85 0.89
C GLY A 100 1.21 -5.14 0.42
N ARG A 101 2.56 -5.27 0.48
CA ARG A 101 3.27 -6.47 -0.01
C ARG A 101 2.92 -7.75 0.74
N ARG A 102 2.58 -7.65 2.03
CA ARG A 102 2.15 -8.79 2.86
C ARG A 102 0.63 -8.82 3.03
N GLY A 103 -0.10 -8.11 2.17
CA GLY A 103 -1.54 -7.90 2.29
C GLY A 103 -1.90 -6.77 3.24
N THR A 104 -3.19 -6.66 3.49
CA THR A 104 -3.80 -5.57 4.25
C THR A 104 -4.77 -6.17 5.27
N PHE A 105 -4.59 -5.78 6.54
CA PHE A 105 -5.56 -6.09 7.59
C PHE A 105 -6.60 -4.98 7.66
N GLY A 106 -7.85 -5.35 7.88
CA GLY A 106 -8.96 -4.43 8.12
C GLY A 106 -9.71 -4.83 9.38
N ALA A 107 -10.25 -3.85 10.10
CA ALA A 107 -11.19 -4.06 11.18
C ALA A 107 -12.33 -3.07 11.06
N ALA A 108 -13.56 -3.49 11.35
CA ALA A 108 -14.71 -2.59 11.35
C ALA A 108 -15.71 -2.94 12.45
N TRP A 109 -16.48 -1.93 12.86
CA TRP A 109 -17.65 -2.08 13.70
C TRP A 109 -18.84 -1.43 12.98
N ASN A 110 -19.89 -2.22 12.81
CA ASN A 110 -21.16 -1.80 12.23
C ASN A 110 -22.25 -1.92 13.30
N TYR A 111 -23.06 -0.89 13.46
CA TYR A 111 -24.11 -0.84 14.48
C TYR A 111 -25.39 -0.27 13.89
N PHE A 112 -26.43 -1.10 13.81
CA PHE A 112 -27.76 -0.74 13.34
C PHE A 112 -28.74 -0.74 14.52
N THR A 113 -29.64 0.23 14.56
CA THR A 113 -30.63 0.36 15.64
C THR A 113 -31.94 0.94 15.13
N VAL A 114 -33.06 0.48 15.68
CA VAL A 114 -34.39 1.07 15.50
C VAL A 114 -34.92 1.46 16.88
N GLY A 115 -34.76 2.74 17.23
CA GLY A 115 -35.09 3.24 18.56
C GLY A 115 -34.37 2.47 19.67
N SER A 116 -35.08 2.19 20.77
CA SER A 116 -34.63 1.32 21.86
C SER A 116 -34.96 -0.16 21.64
N LEU A 117 -35.81 -0.47 20.67
CA LEU A 117 -36.43 -1.79 20.52
C LEU A 117 -35.52 -2.80 19.83
N TYR A 118 -34.78 -2.40 18.80
CA TYR A 118 -34.01 -3.35 17.99
C TYR A 118 -32.59 -2.89 17.75
N ARG A 119 -31.61 -3.77 17.97
CA ARG A 119 -30.19 -3.49 17.76
C ARG A 119 -29.47 -4.66 17.13
N GLU A 120 -28.57 -4.33 16.22
CA GLU A 120 -27.63 -5.25 15.60
C GLU A 120 -26.23 -4.65 15.66
N SER A 121 -25.28 -5.44 16.14
CA SER A 121 -23.87 -5.08 16.14
C SER A 121 -23.07 -6.13 15.39
N GLN A 122 -22.11 -5.69 14.58
CA GLN A 122 -21.18 -6.55 13.86
C GLN A 122 -19.77 -6.04 14.11
N LEU A 123 -18.89 -6.92 14.57
CA LEU A 123 -17.45 -6.69 14.60
C LEU A 123 -16.82 -7.51 13.49
N LEU A 124 -16.07 -6.87 12.61
CA LEU A 124 -15.48 -7.47 11.41
C LEU A 124 -13.95 -7.39 11.52
N ALA A 125 -13.28 -8.51 11.27
CA ALA A 125 -11.83 -8.57 11.09
C ALA A 125 -11.54 -9.19 9.73
N SER A 126 -10.82 -8.46 8.88
CA SER A 126 -10.61 -8.81 7.48
C SER A 126 -9.14 -8.87 7.12
N TYR A 127 -8.83 -9.70 6.14
CA TYR A 127 -7.53 -9.74 5.50
C TYR A 127 -7.71 -9.82 3.98
N GLY A 128 -6.98 -8.98 3.26
CA GLY A 128 -6.92 -8.99 1.80
C GLY A 128 -5.49 -9.15 1.29
N HIS A 129 -5.30 -9.98 0.27
CA HIS A 129 -4.01 -10.22 -0.34
C HIS A 129 -4.09 -10.41 -1.86
N SER A 130 -2.97 -10.15 -2.53
CA SER A 130 -2.78 -10.44 -3.95
C SER A 130 -2.23 -11.85 -4.13
N LEU A 131 -2.86 -12.67 -4.98
CA LEU A 131 -2.53 -14.10 -5.09
C LEU A 131 -1.28 -14.37 -5.96
N PHE A 132 -1.00 -13.51 -6.93
CA PHE A 132 0.06 -13.72 -7.92
C PHE A 132 0.81 -12.41 -8.21
N ALA A 133 1.64 -11.97 -7.27
CA ALA A 133 2.38 -10.71 -7.29
C ALA A 133 3.51 -10.65 -8.35
N ARG A 134 3.22 -11.01 -9.61
CA ARG A 134 4.18 -11.08 -10.73
C ARG A 134 3.99 -9.99 -11.80
N THR A 135 2.93 -9.18 -11.70
CA THR A 135 2.64 -8.09 -12.65
C THR A 135 2.06 -6.90 -11.91
N GLN A 136 2.65 -5.70 -11.98
CA GLN A 136 2.01 -4.50 -11.45
C GLN A 136 1.14 -3.81 -12.51
N PRO A 137 -0.16 -3.54 -12.25
CA PRO A 137 -0.90 -3.88 -11.04
C PRO A 137 -1.40 -5.35 -11.07
N ASP A 138 -1.49 -5.97 -9.90
CA ASP A 138 -1.83 -7.41 -9.81
C ASP A 138 -3.20 -7.73 -10.41
N LYS A 139 -3.32 -8.94 -10.97
CA LYS A 139 -4.55 -9.36 -11.68
C LYS A 139 -5.59 -9.95 -10.74
N TYR A 140 -5.18 -10.63 -9.67
CA TYR A 140 -6.07 -11.43 -8.83
C TYR A 140 -5.86 -11.10 -7.36
N TYR A 141 -6.96 -10.77 -6.71
CA TYR A 141 -6.99 -10.46 -5.29
C TYR A 141 -8.02 -11.35 -4.61
N PHE A 142 -7.69 -11.73 -3.39
CA PHE A 142 -8.55 -12.50 -2.51
C PHE A 142 -8.63 -11.80 -1.16
N GLY A 143 -9.76 -11.97 -0.48
CA GLY A 143 -9.87 -11.57 0.91
C GLY A 143 -10.90 -12.39 1.66
N THR A 144 -10.81 -12.33 2.98
CA THR A 144 -11.73 -12.97 3.90
C THR A 144 -12.05 -12.04 5.05
N THR A 145 -13.23 -12.23 5.63
CA THR A 145 -13.66 -11.53 6.84
C THR A 145 -14.19 -12.55 7.83
N VAL A 146 -13.79 -12.45 9.10
CA VAL A 146 -14.45 -13.12 10.22
C VAL A 146 -15.29 -12.08 10.95
N LYS A 147 -16.51 -12.47 11.32
CA LYS A 147 -17.49 -11.58 11.94
C LYS A 147 -17.97 -12.14 13.27
N TYR A 148 -18.09 -11.26 14.25
CA TYR A 148 -18.91 -11.49 15.43
C TYR A 148 -20.19 -10.68 15.29
N LEU A 149 -21.31 -11.37 15.25
CA LEU A 149 -22.65 -10.83 15.05
C LEU A 149 -23.38 -10.86 16.40
N ASN A 150 -23.85 -9.71 16.87
CA ASN A 150 -24.75 -9.63 18.02
C ASN A 150 -26.07 -9.00 17.61
N ARG A 151 -27.18 -9.64 18.01
CA ARG A 151 -28.55 -9.15 17.81
C ARG A 151 -29.19 -9.02 19.18
N SER A 152 -29.92 -7.95 19.43
CA SER A 152 -30.68 -7.80 20.67
C SER A 152 -31.99 -7.05 20.45
N VAL A 153 -32.99 -7.40 21.24
CA VAL A 153 -34.30 -6.76 21.26
C VAL A 153 -34.52 -6.19 22.66
N GLY A 154 -34.95 -4.93 22.73
CA GLY A 154 -35.30 -4.25 23.98
C GLY A 154 -36.65 -4.72 24.53
N GLY A 155 -36.94 -4.35 25.78
CA GLY A 155 -38.25 -4.57 26.38
C GLY A 155 -39.21 -3.41 26.14
N THR A 156 -40.50 -3.71 26.07
CA THR A 156 -41.57 -2.71 26.13
C THR A 156 -42.50 -2.97 27.33
N PRO A 157 -43.16 -1.94 27.88
CA PRO A 157 -44.14 -2.14 28.96
C PRO A 157 -45.26 -3.13 28.58
N GLU A 158 -45.69 -3.10 27.32
CA GLU A 158 -46.73 -3.98 26.78
C GLU A 158 -46.28 -5.45 26.76
N ALA A 159 -44.98 -5.69 26.57
CA ALA A 159 -44.40 -7.02 26.59
C ALA A 159 -44.29 -7.63 28.01
N ALA A 160 -44.47 -6.85 29.08
CA ALA A 160 -44.44 -7.36 30.45
C ALA A 160 -45.69 -8.20 30.80
N SER A 161 -46.80 -7.96 30.09
CA SER A 161 -48.08 -8.66 30.28
C SER A 161 -48.65 -9.05 28.91
N ALA A 162 -47.93 -9.92 28.19
CA ALA A 162 -48.35 -10.39 26.88
C ALA A 162 -49.69 -11.13 26.98
N ILE A 163 -50.52 -11.02 25.94
CA ILE A 163 -51.80 -11.73 25.83
C ILE A 163 -51.69 -12.84 24.79
N THR A 164 -52.26 -13.98 25.11
CA THR A 164 -52.44 -15.09 24.18
C THR A 164 -53.42 -14.72 23.06
N ASN A 165 -53.41 -15.50 21.98
CA ASN A 165 -54.39 -15.37 20.88
C ASN A 165 -55.85 -15.59 21.32
N THR A 166 -56.07 -16.07 22.55
CA THR A 166 -57.36 -16.25 23.20
C THR A 166 -57.74 -15.09 24.15
N GLY A 167 -56.90 -14.05 24.26
CA GLY A 167 -57.12 -12.88 25.10
C GLY A 167 -56.73 -13.05 26.57
N PHE A 168 -56.22 -14.22 26.97
CA PHE A 168 -55.74 -14.46 28.34
C PHE A 168 -54.30 -13.97 28.50
N ALA A 169 -53.97 -13.40 29.66
CA ALA A 169 -52.60 -13.02 30.00
C ALA A 169 -51.69 -14.26 30.01
N ALA A 170 -50.60 -14.20 29.25
CA ALA A 170 -49.60 -15.27 29.08
C ALA A 170 -48.37 -15.10 29.98
N GLY A 171 -48.27 -13.97 30.70
CA GLY A 171 -47.06 -13.54 31.40
C GLY A 171 -46.15 -12.69 30.49
N PRO A 172 -44.89 -12.46 30.89
CA PRO A 172 -43.93 -11.68 30.11
C PRO A 172 -43.60 -12.36 28.77
N ASP A 173 -43.49 -11.57 27.70
CA ASP A 173 -43.09 -12.07 26.38
C ASP A 173 -41.67 -12.67 26.42
N PRO A 174 -41.44 -13.88 25.88
CA PRO A 174 -40.13 -14.53 25.98
C PRO A 174 -39.02 -13.88 25.14
N VAL A 175 -39.34 -12.99 24.19
CA VAL A 175 -38.38 -12.34 23.28
C VAL A 175 -38.27 -10.84 23.55
N LEU A 176 -39.39 -10.14 23.72
CA LEU A 176 -39.47 -8.70 24.00
C LEU A 176 -39.19 -8.36 25.48
N GLN A 177 -38.24 -9.07 26.08
CA GLN A 177 -37.76 -8.89 27.46
C GLN A 177 -36.23 -8.77 27.51
N GLY A 178 -35.63 -8.11 26.52
CA GLY A 178 -34.18 -7.89 26.52
C GLY A 178 -33.37 -9.03 25.90
N ALA A 179 -33.96 -9.87 25.04
CA ALA A 179 -33.25 -11.00 24.45
C ALA A 179 -32.01 -10.55 23.65
N SER A 180 -30.90 -11.27 23.79
CA SER A 180 -29.66 -11.02 23.04
C SER A 180 -29.00 -12.34 22.62
N LYS A 181 -28.42 -12.36 21.42
CA LYS A 181 -27.72 -13.53 20.88
C LYS A 181 -26.47 -13.11 20.11
N GLY A 182 -25.36 -13.81 20.36
CA GLY A 182 -24.07 -13.61 19.71
C GLY A 182 -23.68 -14.82 18.86
N ASN A 183 -23.21 -14.59 17.63
CA ASN A 183 -22.86 -15.61 16.65
C ASN A 183 -21.53 -15.28 15.97
N LEU A 184 -20.84 -16.32 15.46
CA LEU A 184 -19.69 -16.18 14.58
C LEU A 184 -20.09 -16.47 13.13
N ASP A 185 -19.46 -15.75 12.21
CA ASP A 185 -19.70 -15.88 10.78
C ASP A 185 -18.46 -15.52 9.97
N ALA A 186 -18.46 -15.85 8.67
CA ALA A 186 -17.35 -15.56 7.78
C ALA A 186 -17.80 -15.18 6.37
N ASP A 187 -17.00 -14.34 5.71
CA ASP A 187 -17.20 -13.92 4.33
C ASP A 187 -15.94 -14.19 3.49
N LEU A 188 -16.15 -14.33 2.18
CA LEU A 188 -15.10 -14.52 1.18
C LEU A 188 -15.29 -13.56 0.01
N GLY A 189 -14.19 -12.90 -0.36
CA GLY A 189 -14.14 -11.94 -1.45
C GLY A 189 -13.08 -12.29 -2.49
N LEU A 190 -13.40 -12.02 -3.75
CA LEU A 190 -12.48 -12.09 -4.88
C LEU A 190 -12.61 -10.83 -5.73
N LEU A 191 -11.48 -10.36 -6.25
CA LEU A 191 -11.43 -9.33 -7.29
C LEU A 191 -10.48 -9.77 -8.39
N TRP A 192 -10.94 -9.62 -9.62
CA TRP A 192 -10.19 -9.93 -10.83
C TRP A 192 -10.13 -8.70 -11.73
N ARG A 193 -8.91 -8.20 -11.96
CA ARG A 193 -8.63 -7.14 -12.92
C ARG A 193 -8.37 -7.77 -14.30
N VAL A 194 -9.44 -7.90 -15.09
CA VAL A 194 -9.43 -8.51 -16.43
C VAL A 194 -8.50 -7.74 -17.38
N LYS A 195 -8.61 -6.41 -17.36
CA LYS A 195 -7.76 -5.46 -18.11
C LYS A 195 -7.45 -4.27 -17.20
N ARG A 196 -6.50 -3.40 -17.58
CA ARG A 196 -6.08 -2.21 -16.79
C ARG A 196 -7.25 -1.37 -16.25
N ARG A 197 -8.37 -1.30 -16.97
CA ARG A 197 -9.58 -0.53 -16.61
C ARG A 197 -10.78 -1.38 -16.16
N TRP A 198 -10.75 -2.69 -16.35
CA TRP A 198 -11.90 -3.57 -16.09
C TRP A 198 -11.65 -4.45 -14.87
N THR A 199 -12.55 -4.39 -13.90
CA THR A 199 -12.51 -5.20 -12.68
C THR A 199 -13.83 -5.95 -12.52
N VAL A 200 -13.75 -7.21 -12.10
CA VAL A 200 -14.89 -8.04 -11.74
C VAL A 200 -14.69 -8.48 -10.29
N GLY A 201 -15.73 -8.43 -9.49
CA GLY A 201 -15.73 -8.84 -8.10
C GLY A 201 -16.77 -9.91 -7.82
N LEU A 202 -16.43 -10.82 -6.91
CA LEU A 202 -17.35 -11.79 -6.33
C LEU A 202 -17.25 -11.66 -4.81
N MET A 203 -18.40 -11.62 -4.15
CA MET A 203 -18.50 -11.64 -2.70
C MET A 203 -19.50 -12.71 -2.28
N ILE A 204 -19.11 -13.53 -1.32
CA ILE A 204 -19.97 -14.53 -0.67
C ILE A 204 -20.01 -14.14 0.80
N GLN A 205 -21.18 -13.70 1.26
CA GLN A 205 -21.42 -13.34 2.65
C GLN A 205 -22.15 -14.47 3.38
N HIS A 206 -21.95 -14.55 4.68
CA HIS A 206 -22.64 -15.49 5.57
C HIS A 206 -22.34 -16.94 5.23
N LEU A 207 -21.05 -17.27 5.09
CA LEU A 207 -20.60 -18.61 4.72
C LEU A 207 -20.99 -19.66 5.77
N MET A 208 -21.09 -19.27 7.05
CA MET A 208 -21.38 -20.19 8.15
C MET A 208 -22.89 -20.36 8.42
N GLU A 209 -23.74 -19.52 7.82
CA GLU A 209 -25.20 -19.52 7.99
C GLU A 209 -25.67 -19.68 9.45
N PRO A 210 -25.18 -18.84 10.38
CA PRO A 210 -25.42 -19.03 11.80
C PRO A 210 -26.89 -18.85 12.19
N ASN A 211 -27.33 -19.53 13.25
CA ASN A 211 -28.69 -19.39 13.79
C ASN A 211 -28.82 -18.13 14.65
N ILE A 212 -29.47 -17.08 14.14
CA ILE A 212 -29.69 -15.76 14.76
C ILE A 212 -31.03 -15.63 15.52
N GLY A 213 -31.80 -16.71 15.64
CA GLY A 213 -33.12 -16.69 16.27
C GLY A 213 -33.04 -16.77 17.79
N PHE A 214 -33.94 -16.08 18.50
CA PHE A 214 -33.95 -16.03 19.97
C PHE A 214 -34.59 -17.26 20.60
N SER A 215 -35.79 -17.61 20.16
CA SER A 215 -36.58 -18.76 20.62
C SER A 215 -36.65 -19.87 19.58
N GLU A 216 -36.91 -19.50 18.32
CA GLU A 216 -36.96 -20.42 17.19
C GLU A 216 -35.65 -20.40 16.38
N THR A 217 -35.46 -21.41 15.53
CA THR A 217 -34.29 -21.45 14.64
C THR A 217 -34.50 -20.51 13.47
N ASP A 218 -33.64 -19.51 13.36
CA ASP A 218 -33.60 -18.52 12.27
C ASP A 218 -32.19 -18.51 11.71
N LYS A 219 -31.96 -19.07 10.52
CA LYS A 219 -30.62 -19.10 9.93
C LYS A 219 -30.39 -17.86 9.09
N LEU A 220 -29.27 -17.18 9.33
CA LEU A 220 -28.82 -16.10 8.48
C LEU A 220 -28.37 -16.67 7.13
N GLY A 221 -29.22 -16.55 6.11
CA GLY A 221 -28.96 -17.16 4.81
C GLY A 221 -27.78 -16.51 4.07
N ARG A 222 -27.16 -17.31 3.21
CA ARG A 222 -26.00 -16.88 2.41
C ARG A 222 -26.39 -15.82 1.38
N ASN A 223 -25.54 -14.80 1.22
CA ASN A 223 -25.68 -13.82 0.15
C ASN A 223 -24.53 -13.93 -0.85
N ILE A 224 -24.83 -13.74 -2.14
CA ILE A 224 -23.84 -13.75 -3.21
C ILE A 224 -23.96 -12.43 -3.98
N LYS A 225 -22.85 -11.74 -4.19
CA LYS A 225 -22.79 -10.50 -4.97
C LYS A 225 -21.75 -10.63 -6.07
N ILE A 226 -22.12 -10.20 -7.28
CA ILE A 226 -21.25 -10.20 -8.45
C ILE A 226 -21.24 -8.77 -8.99
N GLY A 227 -20.06 -8.15 -9.00
CA GLY A 227 -19.90 -6.76 -9.43
C GLY A 227 -18.95 -6.61 -10.61
N GLY A 228 -19.24 -5.68 -11.50
CA GLY A 228 -18.35 -5.24 -12.57
C GLY A 228 -18.03 -3.76 -12.42
N ALA A 229 -16.81 -3.35 -12.73
CA ALA A 229 -16.39 -1.95 -12.73
C ALA A 229 -15.47 -1.63 -13.91
N TYR A 230 -15.77 -0.53 -14.59
CA TYR A 230 -14.91 0.12 -15.56
C TYR A 230 -14.38 1.43 -14.98
N LYS A 231 -13.06 1.49 -14.73
CA LYS A 231 -12.38 2.61 -14.08
C LYS A 231 -11.51 3.38 -15.07
N THR A 232 -11.66 4.69 -15.08
CA THR A 232 -10.72 5.66 -15.68
C THR A 232 -10.08 6.49 -14.56
N PRO A 233 -9.10 7.37 -14.86
CA PRO A 233 -8.48 8.21 -13.83
C PRO A 233 -9.46 9.06 -13.01
N PHE A 234 -10.61 9.41 -13.59
CA PHE A 234 -11.58 10.34 -13.00
C PHE A 234 -13.02 9.84 -13.07
N SER A 235 -13.30 8.67 -13.65
CA SER A 235 -14.67 8.13 -13.70
C SER A 235 -14.69 6.64 -13.37
N THR A 236 -15.76 6.21 -12.73
CA THR A 236 -16.03 4.80 -12.50
C THR A 236 -17.46 4.51 -12.95
N LEU A 237 -17.63 3.58 -13.87
CA LEU A 237 -18.92 2.94 -14.14
C LEU A 237 -18.93 1.59 -13.42
N SER A 238 -20.01 1.28 -12.72
CA SER A 238 -20.12 0.02 -11.98
C SER A 238 -21.52 -0.58 -12.09
N SER A 239 -21.59 -1.89 -11.92
CA SER A 239 -22.83 -2.63 -11.84
C SER A 239 -22.70 -3.78 -10.84
N ASP A 240 -23.77 -4.11 -10.13
CA ASP A 240 -23.82 -5.22 -9.18
C ASP A 240 -25.09 -6.03 -9.33
N VAL A 241 -24.96 -7.36 -9.30
CA VAL A 241 -26.07 -8.32 -9.16
C VAL A 241 -25.94 -8.97 -7.79
N ARG A 242 -26.98 -8.86 -6.98
CA ARG A 242 -27.03 -9.34 -5.60
C ARG A 242 -28.12 -10.39 -5.45
N PHE A 243 -27.76 -11.53 -4.90
CA PHE A 243 -28.64 -12.61 -4.49
C PHE A 243 -28.66 -12.62 -2.96
N GLN A 244 -29.75 -12.15 -2.37
CA GLN A 244 -29.88 -11.98 -0.93
C GLN A 244 -30.92 -12.94 -0.38
N SER A 245 -30.59 -13.62 0.71
CA SER A 245 -31.53 -14.48 1.42
C SER A 245 -32.60 -13.62 2.06
N ALA A 246 -33.84 -13.89 1.72
CA ALA A 246 -34.98 -13.12 2.16
C ALA A 246 -35.57 -13.63 3.48
N PRO A 247 -36.32 -12.77 4.21
CA PRO A 247 -37.03 -13.15 5.43
C PRO A 247 -38.04 -14.30 5.30
N ASP A 248 -38.54 -14.58 4.09
CA ASP A 248 -39.48 -15.67 3.81
C ASP A 248 -38.79 -16.95 3.30
N GLY A 249 -37.46 -16.99 3.33
CA GLY A 249 -36.63 -18.09 2.85
C GLY A 249 -36.40 -18.13 1.33
N SER A 250 -36.98 -17.19 0.56
CA SER A 250 -36.67 -17.05 -0.87
C SER A 250 -35.37 -16.27 -1.12
N THR A 251 -34.98 -16.09 -2.37
CA THR A 251 -33.79 -15.31 -2.74
C THR A 251 -34.22 -14.06 -3.50
N ASP A 252 -33.98 -12.91 -2.90
CA ASP A 252 -34.15 -11.62 -3.56
C ASP A 252 -33.01 -11.38 -4.55
N LYS A 253 -33.37 -10.89 -5.74
CA LYS A 253 -32.45 -10.59 -6.81
C LYS A 253 -32.48 -9.09 -7.04
N ILE A 254 -31.35 -8.43 -6.81
CA ILE A 254 -31.24 -6.98 -6.97
C ILE A 254 -30.14 -6.67 -7.97
N PHE A 255 -30.45 -5.83 -8.94
CA PHE A 255 -29.51 -5.29 -9.91
C PHE A 255 -29.34 -3.79 -9.67
N ALA A 256 -28.09 -3.32 -9.63
CA ALA A 256 -27.75 -1.92 -9.49
C ALA A 256 -26.73 -1.51 -10.55
N VAL A 257 -26.85 -0.26 -11.03
CA VAL A 257 -25.87 0.39 -11.90
C VAL A 257 -25.55 1.76 -11.33
N ALA A 258 -24.29 2.17 -11.41
CA ALA A 258 -23.84 3.44 -10.88
C ALA A 258 -22.71 4.06 -11.68
N ALA A 259 -22.67 5.37 -11.71
CA ALA A 259 -21.58 6.15 -12.28
C ALA A 259 -21.03 7.12 -11.24
N GLU A 260 -19.71 7.25 -11.19
CA GLU A 260 -18.97 8.23 -10.39
C GLU A 260 -18.05 9.04 -11.30
N LYS A 261 -17.96 10.34 -11.04
CA LYS A 261 -17.03 11.26 -11.69
C LYS A 261 -16.34 12.10 -10.62
N TRP A 262 -15.01 12.08 -10.62
CA TRP A 262 -14.16 12.99 -9.88
C TRP A 262 -13.77 14.18 -10.77
N LEU A 263 -13.93 15.37 -10.22
CA LEU A 263 -13.58 16.66 -10.78
C LEU A 263 -12.41 17.20 -9.95
N PRO A 264 -11.16 16.91 -10.34
CA PRO A 264 -10.01 17.44 -9.64
C PRO A 264 -9.93 18.96 -9.84
N THR A 265 -9.70 19.72 -8.76
CA THR A 265 -9.39 21.15 -8.83
C THR A 265 -7.98 21.38 -8.30
N LEU A 266 -7.22 22.25 -8.96
CA LEU A 266 -5.79 22.45 -8.68
C LEU A 266 -5.53 23.13 -7.33
N LEU A 267 -6.46 23.99 -6.87
CA LEU A 267 -6.27 24.82 -5.67
C LEU A 267 -7.14 24.41 -4.47
N HIS A 268 -8.25 23.71 -4.70
CA HIS A 268 -9.28 23.51 -3.68
C HIS A 268 -9.65 22.04 -3.47
N GLY A 269 -8.80 21.07 -3.83
CA GLY A 269 -9.09 19.63 -3.65
C GLY A 269 -9.89 19.01 -4.81
N SER A 270 -10.47 17.83 -4.61
CA SER A 270 -11.23 17.12 -5.65
C SER A 270 -12.69 16.95 -5.24
N PHE A 271 -13.62 17.25 -6.14
CA PHE A 271 -15.04 17.01 -5.95
C PHE A 271 -15.45 15.70 -6.62
N GLY A 272 -16.23 14.88 -5.95
CA GLY A 272 -16.80 13.66 -6.50
C GLY A 272 -18.30 13.78 -6.60
N VAL A 273 -18.86 13.45 -7.76
CA VAL A 273 -20.30 13.33 -7.96
C VAL A 273 -20.62 11.92 -8.41
N ARG A 274 -21.72 11.36 -7.92
CA ARG A 274 -22.16 10.01 -8.28
C ARG A 274 -23.66 9.86 -8.24
N GLY A 275 -24.15 8.92 -9.05
CA GLY A 275 -25.56 8.56 -9.10
C GLY A 275 -25.73 7.09 -9.44
N ALA A 276 -26.82 6.50 -8.97
CA ALA A 276 -27.13 5.10 -9.16
C ALA A 276 -28.63 4.83 -9.26
N LEU A 277 -28.96 3.76 -9.97
CA LEU A 277 -30.30 3.20 -10.08
C LEU A 277 -30.22 1.71 -9.73
N ALA A 278 -31.19 1.24 -8.94
CA ALA A 278 -31.31 -0.17 -8.61
C ALA A 278 -32.76 -0.64 -8.73
N THR A 279 -32.92 -1.90 -9.11
CA THR A 279 -34.21 -2.59 -9.25
C THR A 279 -34.07 -4.04 -8.80
N GLY A 280 -35.14 -4.67 -8.32
CA GLY A 280 -35.09 -6.04 -7.86
C GLY A 280 -36.43 -6.64 -7.51
N SER A 281 -36.37 -7.81 -6.87
CA SER A 281 -37.51 -8.50 -6.28
C SER A 281 -38.33 -7.61 -5.34
N ARG A 282 -39.60 -7.98 -5.10
CA ARG A 282 -40.50 -7.32 -4.13
C ARG A 282 -40.64 -5.81 -4.34
N ASP A 283 -40.77 -5.40 -5.59
CA ASP A 283 -40.88 -4.00 -5.98
C ASP A 283 -39.71 -3.11 -5.49
N TYR A 284 -38.56 -3.73 -5.18
CA TYR A 284 -37.36 -2.99 -4.82
C TYR A 284 -36.94 -2.10 -5.98
N ARG A 285 -37.03 -0.79 -5.79
CA ARG A 285 -36.55 0.22 -6.75
C ARG A 285 -35.95 1.36 -5.96
N GLN A 286 -34.74 1.77 -6.30
CA GLN A 286 -34.00 2.78 -5.56
C GLN A 286 -33.25 3.72 -6.50
N MET A 287 -33.30 5.02 -6.20
CA MET A 287 -32.38 6.01 -6.74
C MET A 287 -31.37 6.41 -5.67
N ALA A 288 -30.11 6.62 -6.03
CA ALA A 288 -29.13 7.15 -5.11
C ALA A 288 -28.25 8.21 -5.76
N PHE A 289 -27.80 9.14 -4.93
CA PHE A 289 -26.91 10.23 -5.29
C PHE A 289 -25.84 10.38 -4.23
N GLY A 290 -24.66 10.85 -4.62
CA GLY A 290 -23.62 11.15 -3.66
C GLY A 290 -22.73 12.30 -4.09
N LEU A 291 -22.23 13.00 -3.08
CA LEU A 291 -21.24 14.05 -3.21
C LEU A 291 -20.04 13.70 -2.34
N SER A 292 -18.85 13.98 -2.83
CA SER A 292 -17.62 13.86 -2.06
C SER A 292 -16.75 15.08 -2.24
N TYR A 293 -16.01 15.40 -1.20
CA TYR A 293 -14.98 16.40 -1.24
C TYR A 293 -13.71 15.84 -0.63
N LYS A 294 -12.66 15.68 -1.45
CA LYS A 294 -11.36 15.15 -1.05
C LYS A 294 -10.35 16.30 -1.00
N ILE A 295 -9.77 16.55 0.17
CA ILE A 295 -8.71 17.54 0.36
C ILE A 295 -7.55 16.92 1.13
N SER A 296 -6.36 16.93 0.54
CA SER A 296 -5.15 16.32 1.11
C SER A 296 -5.38 14.85 1.52
N ARG A 297 -5.45 14.57 2.82
CA ARG A 297 -5.63 13.24 3.42
C ARG A 297 -7.05 12.98 3.92
N MET A 298 -7.94 13.94 3.77
CA MET A 298 -9.32 13.89 4.28
C MET A 298 -10.30 13.79 3.11
N GLN A 299 -11.39 13.05 3.31
CA GLN A 299 -12.51 13.00 2.39
C GLN A 299 -13.81 13.05 3.16
N PHE A 300 -14.65 14.00 2.79
CA PHE A 300 -16.00 14.17 3.30
C PHE A 300 -16.97 13.62 2.26
N ASP A 301 -17.92 12.80 2.71
CA ASP A 301 -18.85 12.11 1.84
C ASP A 301 -20.29 12.36 2.32
N TYR A 302 -21.17 12.71 1.40
CA TYR A 302 -22.60 12.72 1.60
C TYR A 302 -23.25 11.75 0.62
N GLY A 303 -24.11 10.88 1.13
CA GLY A 303 -24.84 9.88 0.36
C GLY A 303 -26.33 10.00 0.63
N PHE A 304 -27.12 9.99 -0.43
CA PHE A 304 -28.57 10.02 -0.39
C PHE A 304 -29.13 8.84 -1.17
N SER A 305 -30.10 8.13 -0.60
CA SER A 305 -30.80 7.04 -1.30
C SER A 305 -32.29 7.09 -1.04
N LEU A 306 -33.08 7.11 -2.10
CA LEU A 306 -34.54 7.20 -2.07
C LEU A 306 -35.14 5.91 -2.62
N PRO A 307 -35.88 5.13 -1.81
CA PRO A 307 -36.73 4.08 -2.34
C PRO A 307 -37.86 4.72 -3.14
N ILE A 308 -38.04 4.27 -4.38
CA ILE A 308 -39.09 4.73 -5.30
C ILE A 308 -40.07 3.59 -5.64
N GLY A 309 -39.91 2.44 -5.00
CA GLY A 309 -40.80 1.28 -5.05
C GLY A 309 -40.85 0.59 -3.68
N GLY A 310 -41.95 -0.10 -3.39
CA GLY A 310 -42.19 -0.82 -2.13
C GLY A 310 -42.50 0.06 -0.90
N LEU A 311 -41.81 1.19 -0.74
CA LEU A 311 -41.99 2.13 0.37
C LEU A 311 -42.38 3.51 -0.16
N THR A 312 -43.45 4.08 0.40
CA THR A 312 -43.95 5.42 0.05
C THR A 312 -43.81 6.38 1.21
N SER A 313 -43.87 7.69 0.92
CA SER A 313 -43.94 8.75 1.93
C SER A 313 -42.73 8.87 2.87
N THR A 314 -41.56 8.38 2.46
CA THR A 314 -40.29 8.63 3.16
C THR A 314 -39.49 9.71 2.45
N SER A 315 -38.69 10.47 3.20
CA SER A 315 -37.71 11.42 2.66
C SER A 315 -36.40 10.73 2.23
N GLY A 316 -36.37 9.40 2.19
CA GLY A 316 -35.17 8.63 1.86
C GLY A 316 -34.18 8.49 3.02
N SER A 317 -32.99 7.99 2.71
CA SER A 317 -31.91 7.78 3.68
C SER A 317 -30.75 8.71 3.40
N HIS A 318 -30.22 9.32 4.46
CA HIS A 318 -29.15 10.30 4.42
C HIS A 318 -27.94 9.76 5.17
N ARG A 319 -26.75 9.86 4.58
CA ARG A 319 -25.51 9.34 5.16
C ARG A 319 -24.40 10.38 5.06
N LEU A 320 -23.65 10.51 6.15
CA LEU A 320 -22.48 11.36 6.24
C LEU A 320 -21.27 10.50 6.60
N GLY A 321 -20.19 10.66 5.84
CA GLY A 321 -18.96 9.91 6.02
C GLY A 321 -17.73 10.82 6.07
N LEU A 322 -16.74 10.39 6.86
CA LEU A 322 -15.40 10.97 6.90
C LEU A 322 -14.38 9.86 6.71
N THR A 323 -13.46 10.04 5.76
CA THR A 323 -12.34 9.13 5.54
C THR A 323 -11.02 9.87 5.70
N LEU A 324 -10.12 9.32 6.51
CA LEU A 324 -8.77 9.81 6.78
C LEU A 324 -7.75 8.81 6.24
N ARG A 325 -6.75 9.31 5.52
CA ARG A 325 -5.70 8.49 4.89
C ARG A 325 -4.33 8.86 5.44
N PHE A 326 -3.59 7.89 5.95
CA PHE A 326 -2.31 8.11 6.62
C PHE A 326 -1.12 7.82 5.69
N GLY A 327 0.05 8.39 5.98
CA GLY A 327 1.27 8.12 5.22
C GLY A 327 1.31 8.73 3.80
N ARG A 328 2.35 8.37 3.04
CA ARG A 328 2.50 8.73 1.62
C ARG A 328 1.96 7.59 0.76
N ALA A 329 1.22 7.92 -0.30
CA ALA A 329 0.75 6.93 -1.27
C ALA A 329 1.96 6.29 -1.97
N LYS A 330 1.93 4.97 -2.17
CA LYS A 330 3.03 4.19 -2.77
C LYS A 330 3.03 4.28 -4.29
N GLN A 331 1.84 4.39 -4.87
CA GLN A 331 1.68 4.92 -6.20
C GLN A 331 1.37 6.40 -6.00
N ALA A 332 2.25 7.31 -6.45
CA ALA A 332 1.81 8.68 -6.71
C ALA A 332 0.51 8.54 -7.49
N GLU A 333 -0.60 9.16 -7.05
CA GLU A 333 -1.92 9.05 -7.70
C GLU A 333 -1.69 9.18 -9.21
N ALA A 334 -1.54 8.06 -9.91
CA ALA A 334 -1.09 8.06 -11.30
C ALA A 334 -2.15 8.77 -12.14
N SER A 335 -3.39 8.79 -11.63
CA SER A 335 -4.50 9.59 -12.09
C SER A 335 -4.27 11.09 -12.05
N PHE A 336 -3.57 11.68 -11.07
CA PHE A 336 -3.43 13.13 -10.96
C PHE A 336 -2.39 13.68 -11.95
N GLY A 337 -1.25 13.01 -12.10
CA GLY A 337 -0.24 13.37 -13.11
C GLY A 337 -0.65 13.08 -14.55
N GLU A 338 -1.28 11.93 -14.79
CA GLU A 338 -1.89 11.62 -16.09
C GLU A 338 -3.05 12.60 -16.39
N ALA A 339 -3.88 12.97 -15.39
CA ALA A 339 -4.98 13.93 -15.58
C ALA A 339 -4.52 15.36 -15.84
N ILE A 340 -3.41 15.80 -15.24
CA ILE A 340 -2.82 17.10 -15.55
C ILE A 340 -2.29 17.09 -17.00
N LEU A 341 -1.63 16.01 -17.43
CA LEU A 341 -1.14 15.89 -18.82
C LEU A 341 -2.26 15.81 -19.86
N GLU A 342 -3.39 15.18 -19.53
CA GLU A 342 -4.57 15.07 -20.41
C GLU A 342 -5.30 16.42 -20.52
N ASN A 343 -5.55 17.12 -19.41
CA ASN A 343 -6.20 18.45 -19.41
C ASN A 343 -5.28 19.56 -19.97
N LEU A 344 -3.96 19.49 -19.77
CA LEU A 344 -3.03 20.48 -20.31
C LEU A 344 -2.92 20.46 -21.84
N ARG A 345 -3.29 19.34 -22.47
CA ARG A 345 -3.34 19.23 -23.92
C ARG A 345 -4.43 20.13 -24.52
N ASP A 346 -5.51 20.34 -23.77
CA ASP A 346 -6.64 21.21 -24.14
C ASP A 346 -6.42 22.68 -23.70
N LEU A 347 -5.70 22.90 -22.59
CA LEU A 347 -5.41 24.24 -22.03
C LEU A 347 -4.23 24.97 -22.69
N ALA A 348 -3.32 24.26 -23.39
CA ALA A 348 -2.20 24.87 -24.11
C ALA A 348 -2.62 25.83 -25.25
N ALA A 349 -3.91 25.88 -25.59
CA ALA A 349 -4.47 26.80 -26.58
C ALA A 349 -4.74 28.23 -26.06
N VAL A 350 -4.72 28.47 -24.74
CA VAL A 350 -5.19 29.72 -24.12
C VAL A 350 -4.05 30.37 -23.32
N GLY A 351 -3.14 31.07 -24.01
CA GLY A 351 -1.94 31.66 -23.41
C GLY A 351 -2.19 32.92 -22.58
N THR A 352 -2.48 32.79 -21.28
CA THR A 352 -2.60 33.92 -20.33
C THR A 352 -1.50 33.92 -19.24
N PRO A 353 -1.25 35.04 -18.53
CA PRO A 353 -0.18 35.16 -17.53
C PRO A 353 -0.29 34.23 -16.30
N ASP A 354 -1.51 33.82 -15.90
CA ASP A 354 -1.74 32.83 -14.83
C ASP A 354 -1.13 31.44 -15.15
N PHE A 355 -0.84 31.19 -16.42
CA PHE A 355 -0.14 30.00 -16.91
C PHE A 355 1.32 29.91 -16.42
N ARG A 356 1.96 31.04 -16.06
CA ARG A 356 3.35 31.06 -15.60
C ARG A 356 3.52 30.43 -14.21
N TYR A 357 2.55 30.64 -13.32
CA TYR A 357 2.54 30.01 -11.99
C TYR A 357 2.23 28.50 -12.10
N GLN A 358 1.31 28.14 -13.02
CA GLN A 358 0.96 26.75 -13.31
C GLN A 358 2.12 25.96 -13.95
N LEU A 359 3.01 26.62 -14.69
CA LEU A 359 4.22 26.00 -15.25
C LEU A 359 5.24 25.63 -14.17
N GLU A 360 5.38 26.43 -13.11
CA GLU A 360 6.30 26.16 -12.01
C GLU A 360 5.83 24.97 -11.16
N ASP A 361 4.54 24.90 -10.82
CA ASP A 361 3.94 23.77 -10.11
C ASP A 361 3.96 22.49 -10.95
N LEU A 362 3.70 22.60 -12.26
CA LEU A 362 3.84 21.48 -13.19
C LEU A 362 5.29 20.99 -13.29
N ALA A 363 6.25 21.91 -13.30
CA ALA A 363 7.67 21.57 -13.30
C ALA A 363 8.07 20.87 -12.00
N LEU A 364 7.57 21.34 -10.85
CA LEU A 364 7.77 20.72 -9.55
C LEU A 364 7.15 19.32 -9.47
N TYR A 365 5.93 19.16 -9.99
CA TYR A 365 5.26 17.87 -10.08
C TYR A 365 6.04 16.89 -10.96
N LYS A 366 6.43 17.30 -12.18
CA LYS A 366 7.23 16.49 -13.09
C LYS A 366 8.54 16.07 -12.44
N ARG A 367 9.22 17.01 -11.77
CA ARG A 367 10.47 16.73 -11.04
C ARG A 367 10.26 15.70 -9.94
N THR A 368 9.24 15.89 -9.10
CA THR A 368 8.92 14.97 -7.99
C THR A 368 8.56 13.57 -8.49
N ALA A 369 7.79 13.49 -9.58
CA ALA A 369 7.42 12.21 -10.21
C ALA A 369 8.63 11.50 -10.83
N ILE A 370 9.50 12.24 -11.52
CA ILE A 370 10.77 11.71 -12.03
C ILE A 370 11.62 11.17 -10.88
N ASP A 371 11.81 11.95 -9.82
CA ASP A 371 12.63 11.55 -8.66
C ASP A 371 12.08 10.27 -8.01
N GLU A 372 10.75 10.15 -7.89
CA GLU A 372 10.11 8.94 -7.36
C GLU A 372 10.28 7.73 -8.29
N PHE A 373 10.13 7.90 -9.61
CA PHE A 373 10.38 6.82 -10.56
C PHE A 373 11.85 6.37 -10.55
N LEU A 374 12.79 7.31 -10.47
CA LEU A 374 14.22 6.99 -10.35
C LEU A 374 14.52 6.25 -9.03
N ARG A 375 13.87 6.66 -7.93
CA ARG A 375 13.98 5.96 -6.64
C ARG A 375 13.45 4.53 -6.73
N GLN A 376 12.28 4.33 -7.33
CA GLN A 376 11.69 3.00 -7.53
C GLN A 376 12.56 2.14 -8.44
N ALA A 377 13.06 2.69 -9.55
CA ALA A 377 14.00 2.02 -10.44
C ALA A 377 15.24 1.52 -9.68
N LYS A 378 15.86 2.38 -8.86
CA LYS A 378 17.02 2.01 -8.03
C LYS A 378 16.67 0.87 -7.07
N LEU A 379 15.51 0.92 -6.42
CA LEU A 379 15.06 -0.14 -5.50
C LEU A 379 14.77 -1.47 -6.21
N ASP A 380 14.26 -1.42 -7.43
CA ASP A 380 13.98 -2.60 -8.22
C ASP A 380 15.26 -3.22 -8.78
N ALA A 381 16.19 -2.40 -9.30
CA ALA A 381 17.51 -2.84 -9.73
C ALA A 381 18.33 -3.46 -8.59
N THR A 382 18.37 -2.80 -7.43
CA THR A 382 19.04 -3.34 -6.24
C THR A 382 18.35 -4.58 -5.66
N GLY A 383 17.06 -4.77 -5.94
CA GLY A 383 16.33 -5.99 -5.61
C GLY A 383 16.39 -7.08 -6.69
N GLY A 384 17.27 -6.94 -7.69
CA GLY A 384 17.45 -7.90 -8.78
C GLY A 384 16.30 -7.95 -9.80
N ARG A 385 15.35 -7.00 -9.77
CA ARG A 385 14.19 -6.92 -10.67
C ARG A 385 14.44 -5.91 -11.78
N TYR A 386 15.16 -6.34 -12.81
CA TYR A 386 15.62 -5.43 -13.87
C TYR A 386 14.53 -5.01 -14.85
N THR A 387 13.53 -5.87 -15.12
CA THR A 387 12.35 -5.48 -15.93
C THR A 387 11.56 -4.36 -15.25
N ASP A 388 11.25 -4.51 -13.96
CA ASP A 388 10.52 -3.48 -13.20
C ASP A 388 11.33 -2.17 -13.17
N SER A 389 12.65 -2.26 -12.99
CA SER A 389 13.52 -1.09 -13.04
C SER A 389 13.51 -0.41 -14.42
N ALA A 390 13.52 -1.18 -15.52
CA ALA A 390 13.45 -0.64 -16.87
C ALA A 390 12.12 0.09 -17.11
N ASP A 391 11.00 -0.48 -16.65
CA ASP A 391 9.68 0.15 -16.76
C ASP A 391 9.63 1.49 -16.01
N LYS A 392 10.23 1.57 -14.83
CA LYS A 392 10.32 2.82 -14.05
C LYS A 392 11.21 3.87 -14.71
N LEU A 393 12.35 3.46 -15.29
CA LEU A 393 13.20 4.35 -16.08
C LEU A 393 12.48 4.83 -17.35
N SER A 394 11.68 3.98 -17.99
CA SER A 394 10.85 4.35 -19.14
C SER A 394 9.78 5.38 -18.75
N GLN A 395 9.12 5.19 -17.60
CA GLN A 395 8.17 6.17 -17.04
C GLN A 395 8.85 7.51 -16.75
N ALA A 396 10.03 7.50 -16.13
CA ALA A 396 10.82 8.71 -15.89
C ALA A 396 11.21 9.40 -17.22
N LEU A 397 11.62 8.62 -18.22
CA LEU A 397 11.98 9.13 -19.55
C LEU A 397 10.78 9.71 -20.29
N SER A 398 9.58 9.13 -20.14
CA SER A 398 8.35 9.69 -20.73
C SER A 398 8.03 11.10 -20.21
N LEU A 399 8.44 11.41 -18.97
CA LEU A 399 8.32 12.74 -18.38
C LEU A 399 9.45 13.69 -18.79
N LYS A 400 10.61 13.16 -19.21
CA LYS A 400 11.77 13.92 -19.69
C LYS A 400 12.41 13.29 -20.95
N PRO A 401 11.72 13.30 -22.11
CA PRO A 401 12.08 12.47 -23.28
C PRO A 401 13.43 12.80 -23.93
N LYS A 402 13.98 13.99 -23.64
CA LYS A 402 15.24 14.48 -24.19
C LYS A 402 16.41 14.35 -23.21
N ASP A 403 16.27 13.62 -22.11
CA ASP A 403 17.37 13.41 -21.16
C ASP A 403 18.28 12.27 -21.64
N PRO A 404 19.49 12.57 -22.15
CA PRO A 404 20.39 11.55 -22.71
C PRO A 404 20.91 10.59 -21.64
N ARG A 405 21.07 11.03 -20.38
CA ARG A 405 21.55 10.18 -19.29
C ARG A 405 20.49 9.16 -18.90
N LEU A 406 19.24 9.59 -18.87
CA LEU A 406 18.12 8.72 -18.56
C LEU A 406 17.85 7.72 -19.68
N GLN A 407 17.95 8.16 -20.94
CA GLN A 407 17.92 7.27 -22.10
C GLN A 407 19.02 6.21 -22.02
N GLN A 408 20.27 6.61 -21.78
CA GLN A 408 21.39 5.68 -21.66
C GLN A 408 21.21 4.69 -20.51
N SER A 409 20.68 5.16 -19.36
CA SER A 409 20.38 4.31 -18.21
C SER A 409 19.28 3.29 -18.54
N LEU A 410 18.23 3.72 -19.22
CA LEU A 410 17.15 2.84 -19.70
C LEU A 410 17.68 1.82 -20.72
N ASP A 411 18.54 2.23 -21.65
CA ASP A 411 19.10 1.37 -22.68
C ASP A 411 19.95 0.25 -22.09
N ARG A 412 20.79 0.57 -21.09
CA ARG A 412 21.60 -0.42 -20.35
C ARG A 412 20.70 -1.32 -19.51
N MET A 413 19.75 -0.75 -18.76
CA MET A 413 18.83 -1.52 -17.93
C MET A 413 17.97 -2.47 -18.75
N SER A 414 17.44 -2.02 -19.89
CA SER A 414 16.63 -2.84 -20.80
C SER A 414 17.46 -3.96 -21.43
N ALA A 415 18.75 -3.72 -21.69
CA ALA A 415 19.66 -4.74 -22.18
C ALA A 415 19.91 -5.85 -21.16
N VAL A 416 20.10 -5.48 -19.89
CA VAL A 416 20.16 -6.44 -18.77
C VAL A 416 18.83 -7.18 -18.66
N ALA A 417 17.71 -6.46 -18.58
CA ALA A 417 16.37 -7.02 -18.39
C ALA A 417 15.96 -7.98 -19.52
N GLY A 418 16.45 -7.77 -20.75
CA GLY A 418 16.20 -8.65 -21.88
C GLY A 418 16.87 -10.03 -21.76
N VAL A 419 17.97 -10.14 -21.01
CA VAL A 419 18.68 -11.41 -20.79
C VAL A 419 18.33 -12.00 -19.41
N PHE A 420 18.33 -11.15 -18.39
CA PHE A 420 17.94 -11.47 -17.02
C PHE A 420 16.83 -10.53 -16.56
N PRO A 421 15.55 -10.89 -16.75
CA PRO A 421 14.42 -10.10 -16.25
C PRO A 421 14.45 -9.92 -14.73
N VAL A 422 14.83 -11.00 -14.04
CA VAL A 422 15.00 -11.06 -12.59
C VAL A 422 16.19 -11.96 -12.27
N VAL A 423 17.07 -11.53 -11.37
CA VAL A 423 18.10 -12.37 -10.73
C VAL A 423 17.63 -12.66 -9.31
N LYS A 424 17.58 -13.95 -8.96
CA LYS A 424 17.15 -14.44 -7.66
C LYS A 424 18.32 -15.07 -6.93
N ASP A 425 18.17 -15.29 -5.64
CA ASP A 425 19.12 -16.05 -4.81
C ASP A 425 20.54 -15.48 -4.82
N TYR A 426 20.73 -14.22 -5.27
CA TYR A 426 22.01 -13.53 -5.32
C TYR A 426 22.59 -13.25 -3.94
N GLN A 427 21.76 -13.38 -2.90
CA GLN A 427 22.22 -13.36 -1.52
C GLN A 427 22.85 -14.67 -1.08
N THR A 428 22.63 -15.80 -1.75
CA THR A 428 23.05 -17.13 -1.25
C THR A 428 23.87 -17.91 -2.26
N ASP A 429 23.67 -17.66 -3.54
CA ASP A 429 24.37 -18.32 -4.64
C ASP A 429 25.43 -17.38 -5.23
N ALA A 430 26.68 -17.85 -5.29
CA ALA A 430 27.81 -17.06 -5.75
C ALA A 430 27.75 -16.71 -7.25
N ALA A 431 27.18 -17.59 -8.09
CA ALA A 431 27.04 -17.32 -9.52
C ALA A 431 25.96 -16.24 -9.75
N GLN A 432 24.83 -16.34 -9.05
CA GLN A 432 23.78 -15.32 -9.07
C GLN A 432 24.27 -13.99 -8.49
N ALA A 433 25.09 -14.00 -7.42
CA ALA A 433 25.72 -12.80 -6.88
C ALA A 433 26.61 -12.10 -7.89
N ALA A 434 27.44 -12.86 -8.62
CA ALA A 434 28.32 -12.33 -9.66
C ALA A 434 27.54 -11.77 -10.86
N ILE A 435 26.45 -12.43 -11.29
CA ILE A 435 25.53 -11.90 -12.33
C ILE A 435 24.89 -10.60 -11.86
N TYR A 436 24.36 -10.58 -10.63
CA TYR A 436 23.71 -9.41 -10.04
C TYR A 436 24.65 -8.20 -9.99
N GLU A 437 25.86 -8.38 -9.45
CA GLU A 437 26.85 -7.31 -9.37
C GLU A 437 27.34 -6.88 -10.77
N GLY A 438 27.56 -7.83 -11.68
CA GLY A 438 27.96 -7.53 -13.06
C GLY A 438 26.89 -6.74 -13.82
N ALA A 439 25.61 -7.06 -13.62
CA ALA A 439 24.50 -6.32 -14.18
C ALA A 439 24.42 -4.88 -13.64
N LEU A 440 24.61 -4.69 -12.34
CA LEU A 440 24.61 -3.36 -11.72
C LEU A 440 25.78 -2.50 -12.19
N ASP A 441 26.98 -3.06 -12.33
CA ASP A 441 28.14 -2.34 -12.86
C ASP A 441 27.91 -1.88 -14.30
N PHE A 442 27.32 -2.73 -15.14
CA PHE A 442 26.99 -2.35 -16.51
C PHE A 442 25.99 -1.22 -16.56
N VAL A 443 24.93 -1.29 -15.74
CA VAL A 443 23.94 -0.21 -15.61
C VAL A 443 24.60 1.09 -15.16
N ALA A 444 25.52 1.02 -14.19
CA ALA A 444 26.30 2.16 -13.72
C ALA A 444 27.29 2.71 -14.77
N GLY A 445 27.57 1.94 -15.83
CA GLY A 445 28.46 2.30 -16.93
C GLY A 445 29.88 1.79 -16.80
N ASP A 446 30.17 0.95 -15.81
CA ASP A 446 31.45 0.27 -15.66
C ASP A 446 31.43 -1.08 -16.38
N ALA A 447 31.55 -1.02 -17.70
CA ALA A 447 31.55 -2.21 -18.54
C ALA A 447 32.74 -3.15 -18.23
N LYS A 448 33.89 -2.61 -17.80
CA LYS A 448 35.07 -3.40 -17.49
C LYS A 448 34.86 -4.25 -16.23
N ALA A 449 34.35 -3.64 -15.16
CA ALA A 449 34.01 -4.37 -13.94
C ALA A 449 32.88 -5.38 -14.17
N SER A 450 31.87 -4.99 -14.97
CA SER A 450 30.79 -5.87 -15.39
C SER A 450 31.31 -7.13 -16.08
N LEU A 451 32.10 -6.99 -17.14
CA LEU A 451 32.63 -8.13 -17.91
C LEU A 451 33.50 -9.05 -17.07
N ARG A 452 34.29 -8.52 -16.14
CA ARG A 452 35.07 -9.33 -15.19
C ARG A 452 34.17 -10.17 -14.28
N LYS A 453 33.10 -9.59 -13.73
CA LYS A 453 32.14 -10.30 -12.87
C LYS A 453 31.30 -11.31 -13.65
N LEU A 454 30.94 -11.01 -14.90
CA LEU A 454 30.22 -11.94 -15.78
C LEU A 454 31.11 -13.12 -16.20
N ALA A 455 32.38 -12.88 -16.56
CA ALA A 455 33.34 -13.96 -16.83
C ALA A 455 33.54 -14.84 -15.58
N TYR A 456 33.55 -14.22 -14.39
CA TYR A 456 33.60 -14.96 -13.15
C TYR A 456 32.33 -15.80 -12.93
N ALA A 457 31.14 -15.25 -13.14
CA ALA A 457 29.88 -15.98 -13.08
C ALA A 457 29.85 -17.17 -14.05
N GLU A 458 30.39 -17.01 -15.25
CA GLU A 458 30.51 -18.07 -16.26
C GLU A 458 31.44 -19.19 -15.78
N SER A 459 32.56 -18.87 -15.13
CA SER A 459 33.42 -19.86 -14.49
C SER A 459 32.74 -20.61 -13.33
N LEU A 460 31.80 -19.94 -12.65
CA LEU A 460 31.01 -20.54 -11.58
C LEU A 460 29.98 -21.52 -12.12
N ASN A 461 29.25 -21.11 -13.16
CA ASN A 461 28.18 -21.87 -13.78
C ASN A 461 28.24 -21.79 -15.33
N PRO A 462 29.07 -22.61 -15.98
CA PRO A 462 29.27 -22.56 -17.44
C PRO A 462 28.06 -23.07 -18.24
N THR A 463 27.08 -23.70 -17.59
CA THR A 463 25.88 -24.21 -18.26
C THR A 463 24.84 -23.12 -18.53
N ASP A 464 24.95 -21.96 -17.90
CA ASP A 464 23.99 -20.87 -18.07
C ASP A 464 24.39 -19.95 -19.23
N GLU A 465 23.91 -20.29 -20.43
CA GLU A 465 24.14 -19.52 -21.66
C GLU A 465 23.66 -18.05 -21.58
N ARG A 466 22.85 -17.68 -20.58
CA ARG A 466 22.43 -16.29 -20.39
C ARG A 466 23.60 -15.41 -19.96
N ILE A 467 24.59 -15.95 -19.25
CA ILE A 467 25.76 -15.18 -18.79
C ILE A 467 26.56 -14.70 -19.99
N GLU A 468 26.86 -15.62 -20.93
CA GLU A 468 27.58 -15.30 -22.16
C GLU A 468 26.78 -14.36 -23.06
N ARG A 469 25.46 -14.53 -23.13
CA ARG A 469 24.58 -13.59 -23.84
C ARG A 469 24.66 -12.18 -23.25
N LEU A 470 24.62 -12.04 -21.93
CA LEU A 470 24.74 -10.75 -21.28
C LEU A 470 26.13 -10.14 -21.51
N ALA A 471 27.21 -10.93 -21.41
CA ALA A 471 28.57 -10.46 -21.68
C ALA A 471 28.69 -9.90 -23.11
N LYS A 472 28.21 -10.62 -24.13
CA LYS A 472 28.19 -10.13 -25.53
C LYS A 472 27.40 -8.83 -25.69
N VAL A 473 26.26 -8.70 -24.99
CA VAL A 473 25.45 -7.47 -24.99
C VAL A 473 26.23 -6.30 -24.37
N VAL A 474 26.97 -6.53 -23.29
CA VAL A 474 27.83 -5.52 -22.66
C VAL A 474 28.95 -5.10 -23.60
N GLU A 475 29.64 -6.04 -24.24
CA GLU A 475 30.71 -5.77 -25.22
C GLU A 475 30.18 -4.93 -26.39
N ALA A 476 29.06 -5.35 -26.99
CA ALA A 476 28.45 -4.67 -28.13
C ALA A 476 27.99 -3.23 -27.79
N LYS A 477 27.49 -2.99 -26.58
CA LYS A 477 26.99 -1.66 -26.17
C LYS A 477 28.07 -0.72 -25.63
N SER A 478 29.17 -1.27 -25.11
CA SER A 478 30.24 -0.48 -24.49
C SER A 478 31.47 -0.31 -25.38
N GLY A 479 31.68 -1.20 -26.36
CA GLY A 479 32.90 -1.29 -27.14
C GLY A 479 34.10 -1.83 -26.35
N VAL A 480 33.91 -2.22 -25.09
CA VAL A 480 34.93 -2.84 -24.24
C VAL A 480 34.92 -4.33 -24.51
N THR A 481 36.05 -4.89 -24.92
CA THR A 481 36.22 -6.34 -25.04
C THR A 481 36.62 -6.93 -23.69
N ARG A 482 36.17 -8.15 -23.42
CA ARG A 482 36.61 -8.88 -22.24
C ARG A 482 38.13 -9.09 -22.28
N GLU A 483 38.83 -8.69 -21.23
CA GLU A 483 40.21 -9.14 -20.97
C GLU A 483 40.10 -10.60 -20.51
N GLY A 484 40.20 -11.55 -21.44
CA GLY A 484 40.18 -12.97 -21.06
C GLY A 484 41.46 -13.36 -20.30
N PRO A 485 41.43 -14.41 -19.46
CA PRO A 485 42.52 -15.37 -19.55
C PRO A 485 42.50 -15.90 -20.98
N SER A 486 43.60 -15.78 -21.71
CA SER A 486 43.81 -16.67 -22.84
C SER A 486 43.62 -18.09 -22.33
N VAL A 487 42.60 -18.81 -22.79
CA VAL A 487 42.71 -20.27 -22.81
C VAL A 487 43.87 -20.51 -23.76
N PRO A 488 45.04 -20.99 -23.29
CA PRO A 488 46.12 -21.31 -24.21
C PRO A 488 45.56 -22.38 -25.15
N ALA A 489 45.81 -22.24 -26.45
CA ALA A 489 45.48 -23.27 -27.45
C ALA A 489 46.14 -24.64 -27.13
N ASP A 490 47.02 -24.70 -26.12
CA ASP A 490 47.74 -25.88 -25.64
C ASP A 490 47.17 -26.53 -24.36
N GLY A 491 45.89 -26.35 -24.02
CA GLY A 491 45.28 -27.15 -22.95
C GLY A 491 45.86 -26.91 -21.55
N GLY A 492 46.49 -25.75 -21.32
CA GLY A 492 46.87 -25.28 -20.00
C GLY A 492 45.62 -24.97 -19.16
N LYS A 493 45.49 -25.63 -18.01
CA LYS A 493 44.32 -25.57 -17.11
C LYS A 493 43.81 -24.14 -16.91
N ALA A 494 42.51 -23.95 -17.11
CA ALA A 494 41.73 -22.82 -16.60
C ALA A 494 42.02 -22.58 -15.11
N PRO A 495 41.82 -21.36 -14.57
CA PRO A 495 42.18 -21.02 -13.19
C PRO A 495 41.64 -22.10 -12.24
N THR A 496 42.54 -22.62 -11.42
CA THR A 496 42.42 -23.90 -10.73
C THR A 496 41.07 -24.08 -10.02
N MET A 497 40.38 -25.19 -10.32
CA MET A 497 39.10 -25.62 -9.73
C MET A 497 39.20 -25.92 -8.22
N GLY A 498 39.43 -24.90 -7.38
CA GLY A 498 39.65 -25.05 -5.94
C GLY A 498 39.37 -23.76 -5.14
N VAL A 499 40.28 -23.42 -4.21
CA VAL A 499 40.13 -22.34 -3.23
C VAL A 499 39.82 -20.97 -3.86
N GLU A 500 40.40 -20.66 -5.02
CA GLU A 500 40.17 -19.41 -5.75
C GLU A 500 38.69 -19.21 -6.14
N LYS A 501 38.00 -20.30 -6.51
CA LYS A 501 36.57 -20.28 -6.85
C LYS A 501 35.73 -19.97 -5.61
N VAL A 502 36.10 -20.53 -4.45
CA VAL A 502 35.39 -20.28 -3.18
C VAL A 502 35.65 -18.86 -2.67
N VAL A 503 36.90 -18.39 -2.77
CA VAL A 503 37.28 -17.03 -2.40
C VAL A 503 36.53 -16.02 -3.26
N GLY A 504 36.55 -16.14 -4.59
CA GLY A 504 35.81 -15.23 -5.48
C GLY A 504 34.29 -15.22 -5.23
N GLY A 505 33.71 -16.37 -4.87
CA GLY A 505 32.27 -16.50 -4.69
C GLY A 505 31.83 -15.86 -3.39
N THR A 506 32.62 -16.10 -2.34
CA THR A 506 32.47 -15.44 -1.05
C THR A 506 32.69 -13.94 -1.16
N MET A 507 33.64 -13.49 -1.99
CA MET A 507 33.85 -12.06 -2.30
C MET A 507 32.63 -11.44 -3.00
N ALA A 508 32.03 -12.11 -3.98
CA ALA A 508 30.82 -11.63 -4.65
C ALA A 508 29.65 -11.50 -3.67
N LEU A 509 29.44 -12.50 -2.80
CA LEU A 509 28.44 -12.45 -1.73
C LEU A 509 28.73 -11.33 -0.72
N MET A 510 30.00 -11.06 -0.44
CA MET A 510 30.40 -10.00 0.49
C MET A 510 30.13 -8.61 -0.08
N GLU A 511 30.35 -8.40 -1.38
CA GLU A 511 29.98 -7.14 -2.04
C GLU A 511 28.46 -6.91 -2.03
N VAL A 512 27.67 -7.97 -2.24
CA VAL A 512 26.21 -7.92 -2.09
C VAL A 512 25.82 -7.53 -0.65
N ALA A 513 26.41 -8.18 0.36
CA ALA A 513 26.14 -7.90 1.77
C ALA A 513 26.53 -6.46 2.16
N LEU A 514 27.64 -5.93 1.64
CA LEU A 514 28.04 -4.53 1.82
C LEU A 514 27.01 -3.56 1.24
N ARG A 515 26.50 -3.84 0.05
CA ARG A 515 25.49 -3.02 -0.63
C ARG A 515 24.16 -3.01 0.15
N GLU A 516 23.79 -4.14 0.72
CA GLU A 516 22.60 -4.29 1.57
C GLU A 516 22.80 -3.77 3.02
N ARG A 517 24.01 -3.33 3.38
CA ARG A 517 24.40 -2.88 4.73
C ARG A 517 24.30 -3.94 5.81
N ASP A 518 24.35 -5.22 5.43
CA ASP A 518 24.43 -6.32 6.37
C ASP A 518 25.89 -6.49 6.84
N PHE A 519 26.35 -5.54 7.64
CA PHE A 519 27.75 -5.50 8.07
C PHE A 519 28.14 -6.72 8.90
N ALA A 520 27.21 -7.33 9.65
CA ALA A 520 27.46 -8.56 10.39
C ALA A 520 27.79 -9.73 9.45
N ARG A 521 27.04 -9.85 8.35
CA ARG A 521 27.33 -10.83 7.31
C ARG A 521 28.63 -10.54 6.58
N VAL A 522 28.94 -9.27 6.33
CA VAL A 522 30.24 -8.88 5.75
C VAL A 522 31.40 -9.32 6.64
N LEU A 523 31.32 -9.14 7.96
CA LEU A 523 32.36 -9.63 8.89
C LEU A 523 32.56 -11.15 8.75
N THR A 524 31.46 -11.90 8.66
CA THR A 524 31.48 -13.37 8.54
C THR A 524 32.11 -13.82 7.21
N LEU A 525 31.70 -13.21 6.10
CA LEU A 525 32.21 -13.54 4.76
C LEU A 525 33.66 -13.09 4.60
N ALA A 526 34.05 -11.95 5.16
CA ALA A 526 35.43 -11.49 5.18
C ALA A 526 36.33 -12.47 5.94
N ASP A 527 35.88 -12.98 7.10
CA ASP A 527 36.63 -13.99 7.85
C ASP A 527 36.80 -15.29 7.03
N GLN A 528 35.74 -15.77 6.37
CA GLN A 528 35.82 -16.93 5.48
C GLN A 528 36.82 -16.74 4.33
N VAL A 529 36.85 -15.55 3.71
CA VAL A 529 37.85 -15.23 2.68
C VAL A 529 39.25 -15.23 3.27
N LEU A 530 39.45 -14.58 4.42
CA LEU A 530 40.78 -14.43 5.04
C LEU A 530 41.32 -15.74 5.65
N GLN A 531 40.45 -16.69 6.02
CA GLN A 531 40.86 -18.06 6.38
C GLN A 531 41.43 -18.83 5.18
N LEU A 532 40.90 -18.59 3.97
CA LEU A 532 41.28 -19.27 2.74
C LEU A 532 42.42 -18.55 1.99
N ASP A 533 42.43 -17.22 2.03
CA ASP A 533 43.44 -16.33 1.44
C ASP A 533 43.78 -15.20 2.44
N PRO A 534 44.72 -15.45 3.37
CA PRO A 534 45.16 -14.46 4.36
C PRO A 534 45.83 -13.22 3.75
N SER A 535 46.18 -13.26 2.46
CA SER A 535 46.83 -12.16 1.73
C SER A 535 45.85 -11.27 0.96
N ASN A 536 44.55 -11.51 1.09
CA ASN A 536 43.53 -10.78 0.34
C ASN A 536 43.34 -9.33 0.82
N ALA A 537 44.02 -8.39 0.16
CA ALA A 537 43.95 -6.97 0.49
C ALA A 537 42.51 -6.41 0.42
N LEU A 538 41.71 -6.87 -0.56
CA LEU A 538 40.34 -6.39 -0.76
C LEU A 538 39.41 -6.84 0.37
N ALA A 539 39.54 -8.08 0.84
CA ALA A 539 38.79 -8.58 1.99
C ALA A 539 39.07 -7.77 3.26
N TYR A 540 40.34 -7.42 3.53
CA TYR A 540 40.68 -6.53 4.64
C TYR A 540 40.09 -5.12 4.49
N LYS A 541 40.03 -4.57 3.26
CA LYS A 541 39.36 -3.27 3.01
C LYS A 541 37.88 -3.34 3.34
N ARG A 542 37.20 -4.41 2.93
CA ARG A 542 35.76 -4.63 3.20
C ARG A 542 35.49 -4.86 4.68
N LEU A 543 36.33 -5.64 5.35
CA LEU A 543 36.31 -5.86 6.79
C LEU A 543 36.45 -4.54 7.56
N GLY A 544 37.42 -3.70 7.17
CA GLY A 544 37.62 -2.38 7.77
C GLY A 544 36.43 -1.45 7.60
N ALA A 545 35.80 -1.44 6.41
CA ALA A 545 34.60 -0.66 6.15
C ALA A 545 33.41 -1.12 7.01
N ALA A 546 33.21 -2.44 7.15
CA ALA A 546 32.14 -3.00 7.98
C ALA A 546 32.32 -2.66 9.47
N HIS A 547 33.53 -2.82 10.01
CA HIS A 547 33.82 -2.42 11.39
C HIS A 547 33.63 -0.92 11.62
N TYR A 548 34.02 -0.08 10.67
CA TYR A 548 33.82 1.37 10.77
C TYR A 548 32.32 1.73 10.81
N ALA A 549 31.51 1.12 9.95
CA ALA A 549 30.06 1.30 9.95
C ALA A 549 29.41 0.87 11.27
N LEU A 550 29.95 -0.17 11.92
CA LEU A 550 29.54 -0.65 13.25
C LEU A 550 30.14 0.17 14.42
N LYS A 551 30.88 1.25 14.14
CA LYS A 551 31.60 2.09 15.12
C LYS A 551 32.70 1.36 15.91
N HIS A 552 33.14 0.20 15.42
CA HIS A 552 34.28 -0.56 15.95
C HIS A 552 35.58 0.02 15.37
N ASN A 553 35.91 1.26 15.78
CA ASN A 553 36.96 2.06 15.13
C ASN A 553 38.36 1.44 15.25
N VAL A 554 38.64 0.70 16.33
CA VAL A 554 39.96 0.08 16.56
C VAL A 554 40.15 -1.11 15.63
N GLU A 555 39.13 -1.95 15.52
CA GLU A 555 39.06 -3.10 14.63
C GLU A 555 39.10 -2.65 13.15
N ALA A 556 38.38 -1.58 12.82
CA ALA A 556 38.42 -0.96 11.49
C ALA A 556 39.84 -0.49 11.13
N LEU A 557 40.52 0.18 12.06
CA LEU A 557 41.89 0.65 11.89
C LEU A 557 42.86 -0.53 11.67
N ASN A 558 42.72 -1.61 12.43
CA ASN A 558 43.57 -2.80 12.30
C ASN A 558 43.37 -3.52 10.96
N ALA A 559 42.11 -3.66 10.52
CA ALA A 559 41.80 -4.23 9.22
C ALA A 559 42.36 -3.37 8.07
N LEU A 560 42.21 -2.05 8.11
CA LEU A 560 42.75 -1.16 7.09
C LEU A 560 44.29 -1.12 7.08
N ARG A 561 44.96 -1.25 8.24
CA ARG A 561 46.42 -1.40 8.30
C ARG A 561 46.90 -2.69 7.63
N SER A 562 46.15 -3.77 7.79
CA SER A 562 46.43 -5.05 7.13
C SER A 562 46.25 -4.94 5.62
N ALA A 563 45.15 -4.30 5.18
CA ALA A 563 44.93 -3.97 3.76
C ALA A 563 46.07 -3.12 3.18
N TYR A 564 46.53 -2.09 3.90
CA TYR A 564 47.60 -1.20 3.44
C TYR A 564 48.92 -1.93 3.18
N LYS A 565 49.26 -2.91 4.03
CA LYS A 565 50.48 -3.73 3.86
C LYS A 565 50.41 -4.61 2.61
N LEU A 566 49.23 -5.13 2.30
CA LEU A 566 49.00 -6.08 1.22
C LEU A 566 48.65 -5.41 -0.12
N GLU A 567 48.19 -4.16 -0.11
CA GLU A 567 47.80 -3.42 -1.32
C GLU A 567 49.02 -3.09 -2.19
N THR A 568 49.05 -3.57 -3.43
CA THR A 568 50.17 -3.33 -4.37
C THR A 568 49.95 -2.10 -5.24
N ASP A 569 48.70 -1.68 -5.46
CA ASP A 569 48.36 -0.52 -6.27
C ASP A 569 48.67 0.79 -5.54
N SER A 570 49.44 1.67 -6.18
CA SER A 570 49.94 2.92 -5.58
C SER A 570 48.81 3.87 -5.19
N ASP A 571 47.77 3.98 -6.02
CA ASP A 571 46.66 4.90 -5.80
C ASP A 571 45.70 4.36 -4.73
N SER A 572 45.37 3.08 -4.78
CA SER A 572 44.60 2.40 -3.74
C SER A 572 45.31 2.45 -2.39
N ARG A 573 46.64 2.29 -2.37
CA ARG A 573 47.45 2.38 -1.15
C ARG A 573 47.40 3.79 -0.54
N LYS A 574 47.42 4.85 -1.37
CA LYS A 574 47.21 6.24 -0.89
C LYS A 574 45.82 6.44 -0.29
N GLN A 575 44.77 5.92 -0.92
CA GLN A 575 43.41 6.01 -0.40
C GLN A 575 43.27 5.34 0.97
N ILE A 576 43.80 4.12 1.12
CA ILE A 576 43.78 3.38 2.40
C ILE A 576 44.51 4.18 3.48
N LYS A 577 45.66 4.79 3.16
CA LYS A 577 46.40 5.64 4.11
C LYS A 577 45.55 6.82 4.60
N GLY A 578 44.83 7.49 3.70
CA GLY A 578 43.91 8.56 4.09
C GLY A 578 42.82 8.11 5.07
N TYR A 579 42.24 6.92 4.86
CA TYR A 579 41.27 6.34 5.78
C TYR A 579 41.89 6.00 7.15
N ILE A 580 43.11 5.45 7.17
CA ILE A 580 43.86 5.16 8.38
C ILE A 580 44.09 6.44 9.20
N ASP A 581 44.55 7.52 8.56
CA ASP A 581 44.85 8.79 9.23
C ASP A 581 43.57 9.44 9.81
N ALA A 582 42.47 9.39 9.06
CA ALA A 582 41.17 9.86 9.53
C ALA A 582 40.65 9.09 10.75
N LEU A 583 40.74 7.76 10.72
CA LEU A 583 40.34 6.89 11.84
C LEU A 583 41.21 7.10 13.08
N GLN A 584 42.52 7.29 12.91
CA GLN A 584 43.42 7.61 14.02
C GLN A 584 43.03 8.94 14.69
N SER A 585 42.79 9.99 13.90
CA SER A 585 42.33 11.29 14.43
C SER A 585 40.99 11.16 15.17
N LEU A 586 40.07 10.34 14.66
CA LEU A 586 38.76 10.13 15.28
C LEU A 586 38.88 9.41 16.63
N ILE A 587 39.72 8.38 16.73
CA ILE A 587 40.01 7.67 17.98
C ILE A 587 40.67 8.60 18.99
N GLU A 588 41.63 9.43 18.56
CA GLU A 588 42.29 10.41 19.44
C GLU A 588 41.33 11.49 19.97
N ARG A 589 40.42 11.99 19.14
CA ARG A 589 39.38 12.94 19.58
C ARG A 589 38.41 12.31 20.57
N GLY A 590 38.00 11.06 20.35
CA GLY A 590 37.17 10.32 21.29
C GLY A 590 37.85 10.13 22.66
N LYS A 591 39.17 9.91 22.66
CA LYS A 591 39.98 9.87 23.89
C LYS A 591 40.12 11.24 24.58
N LYS A 592 40.18 12.34 23.83
CA LYS A 592 40.23 13.71 24.39
C LYS A 592 38.89 14.21 24.92
N GLN A 593 37.77 13.80 24.32
CA GLN A 593 36.41 14.15 24.79
C GLN A 593 35.94 13.32 25.99
N SER A 594 36.58 12.18 26.27
CA SER A 594 36.33 11.38 27.48
C SER A 594 37.17 11.82 28.70
N ALA A 595 38.03 12.83 28.56
CA ALA A 595 38.63 13.52 29.69
C ALA A 595 37.66 14.60 30.21
N PRO A 596 37.39 14.68 31.53
CA PRO A 596 36.40 15.61 32.07
C PRO A 596 36.89 17.06 31.93
N ALA A 597 36.22 17.87 31.10
CA ALA A 597 36.52 19.29 30.94
C ALA A 597 35.47 20.16 31.65
N LYS A 598 35.98 21.14 32.42
CA LYS A 598 35.23 22.17 33.16
C LYS A 598 34.34 23.03 32.24
N PRO A 599 33.24 23.62 32.75
CA PRO A 599 32.35 24.44 31.95
C PRO A 599 33.00 25.77 31.59
N ALA A 600 33.02 26.11 30.30
CA ALA A 600 33.40 27.43 29.82
C ALA A 600 32.11 28.23 29.50
N GLU A 601 32.07 29.46 30.02
CA GLU A 601 31.01 30.45 29.79
C GLU A 601 30.90 30.86 28.32
N VAL A 602 29.67 30.99 27.82
CA VAL A 602 29.36 31.60 26.52
C VAL A 602 28.56 32.88 26.77
N LYS A 603 29.10 34.01 26.31
CA LYS A 603 28.44 35.32 26.31
C LYS A 603 27.29 35.34 25.29
N SER A 604 26.07 35.60 25.77
CA SER A 604 24.85 35.74 24.97
C SER A 604 24.68 37.17 24.44
N SER A 605 24.64 37.36 23.13
CA SER A 605 23.92 38.49 22.52
C SER A 605 22.49 38.03 22.23
N GLY A 606 21.53 38.56 22.98
CA GLY A 606 20.13 38.15 22.93
C GLY A 606 19.40 38.66 21.69
N LEU A 607 18.80 37.76 20.92
CA LEU A 607 17.78 38.05 19.93
C LEU A 607 16.48 38.40 20.66
N SER A 608 15.72 39.37 20.16
CA SER A 608 14.40 39.67 20.73
C SER A 608 13.41 38.52 20.50
N PRO A 609 12.35 38.36 21.33
CA PRO A 609 11.35 37.31 21.14
C PRO A 609 10.71 37.31 19.74
N VAL A 610 10.50 38.50 19.16
CA VAL A 610 9.95 38.67 17.81
C VAL A 610 10.93 38.19 16.72
N GLU A 611 12.23 38.39 16.91
CA GLU A 611 13.25 37.88 15.99
C GLU A 611 13.40 36.36 16.11
N ILE A 612 13.25 35.80 17.31
CA ILE A 612 13.25 34.36 17.54
C ILE A 612 12.05 33.72 16.85
N GLU A 613 10.87 34.31 16.95
CA GLU A 613 9.66 33.85 16.27
C GLU A 613 9.82 33.91 14.75
N ARG A 614 10.30 35.04 14.19
CA ARG A 614 10.60 35.14 12.75
C ARG A 614 11.63 34.12 12.27
N LEU A 615 12.69 33.90 13.04
CA LEU A 615 13.71 32.90 12.71
C LEU A 615 13.12 31.49 12.79
N TYR A 616 12.23 31.23 13.76
CA TYR A 616 11.57 29.94 13.88
C TYR A 616 10.67 29.67 12.68
N GLU A 617 9.84 30.63 12.28
CA GLU A 617 9.01 30.57 11.07
C GLU A 617 9.85 30.39 9.81
N ALA A 618 10.94 31.15 9.66
CA ALA A 618 11.87 31.02 8.54
C ALA A 618 12.53 29.63 8.50
N GLY A 619 12.89 29.05 9.66
CA GLY A 619 13.42 27.69 9.76
C GLY A 619 12.40 26.64 9.35
N VAL A 620 11.14 26.82 9.74
CA VAL A 620 10.01 25.94 9.34
C VAL A 620 9.72 26.05 7.85
N ASP A 621 9.76 27.25 7.27
CA ASP A 621 9.57 27.47 5.83
C ASP A 621 10.70 26.84 5.01
N GLN A 622 11.96 26.98 5.44
CA GLN A 622 13.10 26.29 4.80
C GLN A 622 12.98 24.76 4.90
N TYR A 623 12.47 24.26 6.02
CA TYR A 623 12.18 22.83 6.20
C TYR A 623 11.07 22.36 5.26
N ALA A 624 9.97 23.12 5.13
CA ALA A 624 8.87 22.83 4.21
C ALA A 624 9.32 22.82 2.74
N LYS A 625 10.28 23.69 2.38
CA LYS A 625 10.92 23.75 1.05
C LYS A 625 11.96 22.65 0.80
N GLY A 626 12.26 21.80 1.80
CA GLY A 626 13.24 20.72 1.70
C GLY A 626 14.70 21.17 1.84
N ASN A 627 14.97 22.43 2.18
CA ASN A 627 16.31 22.99 2.37
C ASN A 627 16.84 22.67 3.78
N LEU A 628 17.02 21.37 4.07
CA LEU A 628 17.32 20.87 5.42
C LEU A 628 18.58 21.50 6.04
N SER A 629 19.60 21.76 5.23
CA SER A 629 20.85 22.40 5.70
C SER A 629 20.62 23.84 6.18
N GLU A 630 19.78 24.60 5.49
CA GLU A 630 19.46 25.98 5.89
C GLU A 630 18.49 26.01 7.08
N ALA A 631 17.49 25.13 7.10
CA ALA A 631 16.63 24.94 8.26
C ALA A 631 17.44 24.63 9.54
N ALA A 632 18.41 23.71 9.43
CA ALA A 632 19.27 23.34 10.56
C ALA A 632 20.17 24.49 11.03
N LYS A 633 20.63 25.37 10.13
CA LYS A 633 21.38 26.59 10.49
C LYS A 633 20.49 27.58 11.22
N THR A 634 19.28 27.81 10.72
CA THR A 634 18.33 28.76 11.32
C THR A 634 17.93 28.35 12.74
N PHE A 635 17.62 27.06 12.98
CA PHE A 635 17.30 26.58 14.34
C PHE A 635 18.51 26.62 15.29
N ARG A 636 19.73 26.39 14.79
CA ARG A 636 20.96 26.56 15.58
C ARG A 636 21.15 28.00 16.06
N ARG A 637 20.90 28.98 15.19
CA ARG A 637 20.99 30.41 15.52
C ARG A 637 20.02 30.82 16.62
N ILE A 638 18.84 30.20 16.69
CA ILE A 638 17.90 30.40 17.80
C ILE A 638 18.48 29.83 19.10
N LEU A 639 19.03 28.62 19.07
CA LEU A 639 19.61 27.94 20.24
C LEU A 639 20.92 28.58 20.73
N GLU A 640 21.65 29.27 19.87
CA GLU A 640 22.82 30.09 20.25
C GLU A 640 22.41 31.30 21.11
N SER A 641 21.17 31.79 20.94
CA SER A 641 20.64 32.92 21.70
C SER A 641 19.78 32.48 22.89
N GLU A 642 18.93 31.46 22.70
CA GLU A 642 18.13 30.80 23.73
C GLU A 642 18.41 29.29 23.79
N PRO A 643 19.45 28.86 24.54
CA PRO A 643 19.83 27.44 24.65
C PRO A 643 18.72 26.53 25.19
N ASN A 644 17.76 27.11 25.92
CA ASN A 644 16.63 26.41 26.55
C ASN A 644 15.35 26.40 25.68
N ASN A 645 15.40 26.90 24.43
CA ASN A 645 14.23 26.92 23.54
C ASN A 645 13.87 25.49 23.08
N SER A 646 12.92 24.87 23.77
CA SER A 646 12.51 23.48 23.54
C SER A 646 11.90 23.23 22.15
N SER A 647 11.35 24.26 21.51
CA SER A 647 10.76 24.17 20.17
C SER A 647 11.85 24.12 19.12
N ALA A 648 12.81 25.05 19.16
CA ALA A 648 13.95 25.08 18.23
C ALA A 648 14.82 23.82 18.36
N ARG A 649 14.98 23.29 19.57
CA ARG A 649 15.74 22.05 19.82
C ARG A 649 15.09 20.82 19.18
N ARG A 650 13.78 20.63 19.40
CA ARG A 650 13.02 19.55 18.77
C ARG A 650 12.99 19.67 17.25
N ALA A 651 12.86 20.89 16.73
CA ALA A 651 12.90 21.13 15.29
C ALA A 651 14.28 20.81 14.71
N LEU A 652 15.36 21.22 15.36
CA LEU A 652 16.73 20.90 14.95
C LEU A 652 17.00 19.39 14.99
N ASP A 653 16.62 18.70 16.07
CA ASP A 653 16.80 17.25 16.20
C ASP A 653 16.07 16.49 15.08
N ARG A 654 14.85 16.94 14.74
CA ARG A 654 14.09 16.39 13.62
C ARG A 654 14.78 16.64 12.28
N VAL A 655 15.19 17.88 12.01
CA VAL A 655 15.91 18.22 10.77
C VAL A 655 17.22 17.44 10.66
N GLN A 656 17.97 17.30 11.75
CA GLN A 656 19.22 16.53 11.78
C GLN A 656 18.97 15.04 11.58
N SER A 657 17.91 14.48 12.19
CA SER A 657 17.52 13.09 11.95
C SER A 657 17.18 12.85 10.47
N GLU A 658 16.53 13.81 9.82
CA GLU A 658 16.22 13.74 8.39
C GLU A 658 17.44 13.97 7.50
N ILE A 659 18.39 14.83 7.89
CA ILE A 659 19.69 14.95 7.21
C ILE A 659 20.48 13.66 7.32
N ILE A 660 20.46 13.00 8.48
CA ILE A 660 21.14 11.71 8.69
C ILE A 660 20.45 10.60 7.88
N GLN A 661 19.12 10.61 7.80
CA GLN A 661 18.35 9.65 6.98
C GLN A 661 18.41 9.94 5.47
N GLY A 662 18.65 11.20 5.07
CA GLY A 662 18.77 11.64 3.67
C GLY A 662 20.21 11.77 3.17
N GLY A 663 21.21 11.71 4.06
CA GLY A 663 22.63 11.97 3.79
C GLY A 663 23.39 10.82 3.12
N ASP A 664 22.70 9.74 2.75
CA ASP A 664 23.28 8.56 2.07
C ASP A 664 23.20 8.61 0.54
N ASN A 665 22.97 9.80 -0.03
CA ASN A 665 23.14 10.06 -1.45
C ASN A 665 24.05 11.28 -1.64
N ARG A 666 25.36 11.07 -1.55
CA ARG A 666 26.33 11.76 -2.39
C ARG A 666 27.34 10.77 -2.91
#